data_AF-A0A1Q3C576-F1
#
_entry.id   AF-A0A1Q3C576-F1
#
_cell.length_a   1.000
_cell.length_b   1.000
_cell.length_c   1.000
_cell.angle_alpha   90.00
_cell.angle_beta   90.00
_cell.angle_gamma   90.00
#
_symmetry.space_group_name_H-M   'P 1'
#
loop_
_entity.id
_entity.type
_entity.pdbx_description
1 polymer ?
#
loop_
_entity_poly.entity_id
_entity_poly.type
_entity_poly.pdbx_seq_one_letter_code
_entity_poly.pdbx_strand_id
1 'polypeptide(L)'
;MGSLESGVPLKRESLFGSSSATRRPGSRFCRFLLFKKLDYLQWISTVLVFLFFLVWFPMFLPGLVMDKSHANDVDYGNLMHLKEIGGFDFGEDIVFEPSMLLEKFHREAVEFNLSASFNGTRRRFGYRKPQLALVFPDLLVDPQQLLMVTVASALQEIGYEIQIYSFEDGPVHEVWKNMGIPVTIVQTSHKMEIVVDWLNYDGIIVNSLEATGIFSRLMQEPFKSVPLIWTIHEKALALCLREYNSRGQIALVNDWKKVFNRATVVVFPNYALPIIYSAFDAGNYYVIPGSPVEAWKANTITELHKDDLRVKMGYGPEDFVIAIVGSQFLYKGLWLEHALVLQALLPLFADFSFEGNSSSHLKVLVLSGDSTGNYSVAVEAIARNLKYPRGTVKFISVDVDANIFLSTADAVIYGSFLEEKSFPQFLIKAMCFGKPIIAPDLSIIRKYVDDRVNGFLFPKENIEVLTRIMLIVISNGKLSPLSLSVASIARATAKNLMVSETVEGYASLLKSVIKLPSEVAAPKSVKEIQPKLKEEWCWHLFEAFKISAYEARMLRSSRYIKKIEEQWNHTQRESSGSKTALDDSFFYDIWEEQKFIEVFNSKKRREEEELKDRTDQTRGTWEEVYRSAKRADRTKNDLHERDEGELERTGQPLCLYEPYFGEGTWSFLHLNSLYRGIGLSTRGRRPGTDDIDAPSRLPLLSNPYYRDALGEYGAFFAISNRIDRIHKNAWIGFQSWRATARKESLSRIAEYALIDAIQSRKNGDTLYFWVRMDMDPRNPLQQDFWSFCDAINAGNCKFAFSEALRRMYGIQHNLDSLPPMPGEGDTWSVMLSWALPTRSFLEFVMFSRMFVDALDAQMYDEHHQNGHCYLSFSKDKFCYSRLLEVLVNVWAYHSARRMVYVNPETGMMQEQHNLKSRRGKMWIKWFSYTTLKSMDEDLAEEADSDHSKRHWLWPSTGEVVWQGVFEKERNLRNRQKEKRKQLSKEKLARMKKRHGQKAIGKYVKPPPEDIEISNTTMFTSRK
;
A
#
# COMPACT_ATOMS: atom_id res chain seq x y z
N MET A 1 30.83 48.43 -29.43
CA MET A 1 29.96 49.59 -29.16
C MET A 1 28.74 49.49 -30.06
N GLY A 2 27.55 49.46 -29.45
CA GLY A 2 26.24 49.67 -30.10
C GLY A 2 25.83 48.68 -31.20
N SER A 3 24.58 48.49 -31.56
CA SER A 3 23.28 49.03 -31.12
C SER A 3 22.34 48.69 -32.27
N LEU A 4 21.16 48.10 -31.97
CA LEU A 4 19.84 48.30 -32.61
C LEU A 4 19.73 48.16 -34.15
N GLU A 5 18.69 47.65 -34.79
CA GLU A 5 17.39 47.07 -34.47
C GLU A 5 16.81 46.61 -35.83
N SER A 6 15.93 45.60 -35.76
CA SER A 6 14.74 45.36 -36.60
C SER A 6 14.74 45.57 -38.13
N GLY A 7 14.25 44.55 -38.85
CA GLY A 7 13.50 44.78 -40.09
C GLY A 7 13.53 43.63 -41.11
N VAL A 8 12.55 42.72 -41.02
CA VAL A 8 12.11 41.76 -42.05
C VAL A 8 10.96 42.44 -42.86
N PRO A 9 10.45 41.99 -44.05
CA PRO A 9 10.79 40.89 -44.99
C PRO A 9 10.85 41.31 -46.49
N LEU A 10 11.25 40.41 -47.41
CA LEU A 10 10.43 39.87 -48.52
C LEU A 10 11.25 39.16 -49.62
N LYS A 11 10.83 37.91 -49.93
CA LYS A 11 10.81 37.18 -51.22
C LYS A 11 12.04 37.25 -52.16
N ARG A 12 12.67 36.09 -52.41
CA ARG A 12 12.52 35.33 -53.68
C ARG A 12 13.15 33.93 -53.58
N GLU A 13 12.52 32.99 -54.28
CA GLU A 13 12.89 31.58 -54.44
C GLU A 13 14.21 31.40 -55.22
N SER A 14 15.01 30.41 -54.83
CA SER A 14 15.40 29.25 -55.66
C SER A 14 16.56 28.51 -54.96
N LEU A 15 16.23 27.35 -54.40
CA LEU A 15 17.14 26.47 -53.67
C LEU A 15 17.68 25.38 -54.61
N PHE A 16 19.00 25.25 -54.66
CA PHE A 16 19.69 24.02 -55.03
C PHE A 16 20.58 23.57 -53.88
N GLY A 17 20.41 22.31 -53.47
CA GLY A 17 21.46 21.44 -52.93
C GLY A 17 21.83 21.56 -51.44
N SER A 18 21.38 20.60 -50.61
CA SER A 18 22.25 19.46 -50.22
C SER A 18 21.66 18.62 -49.06
N SER A 19 21.65 17.32 -49.32
CA SER A 19 21.89 16.15 -48.46
C SER A 19 21.47 16.06 -46.97
N SER A 20 20.85 14.90 -46.73
CA SER A 20 20.98 13.99 -45.58
C SER A 20 20.06 14.18 -44.36
N ALA A 21 19.03 13.32 -44.27
CA ALA A 21 18.26 13.08 -43.07
C ALA A 21 18.13 11.56 -42.85
N THR A 22 18.64 11.07 -41.72
CA THR A 22 18.46 9.72 -41.20
C THR A 22 17.12 9.60 -40.47
N ARG A 23 16.41 8.50 -40.79
CA ARG A 23 15.02 8.22 -40.44
C ARG A 23 14.88 7.52 -39.09
N ARG A 24 13.89 7.96 -38.31
CA ARG A 24 13.12 7.15 -37.34
C ARG A 24 12.03 6.37 -38.09
N PRO A 25 11.56 5.20 -37.61
CA PRO A 25 10.25 4.70 -37.99
C PRO A 25 9.29 4.69 -36.79
N GLY A 26 8.10 5.25 -37.01
CA GLY A 26 6.95 5.09 -36.13
C GLY A 26 5.66 5.29 -36.93
N SER A 27 4.72 4.36 -36.71
CA SER A 27 3.29 4.44 -36.98
C SER A 27 2.80 4.31 -38.44
N ARG A 28 2.26 3.12 -38.74
CA ARG A 28 1.33 2.87 -39.86
C ARG A 28 -0.08 2.82 -39.29
N PHE A 29 -0.97 3.74 -39.69
CA PHE A 29 -2.40 3.44 -39.86
C PHE A 29 -3.04 4.47 -40.81
N CYS A 30 -3.99 3.96 -41.60
CA CYS A 30 -4.95 4.67 -42.45
C CYS A 30 -4.46 5.23 -43.80
N ARG A 31 -4.58 4.40 -44.85
CA ARG A 31 -5.21 4.74 -46.15
C ARG A 31 -5.23 3.53 -47.08
N PHE A 32 -6.35 2.80 -47.11
CA PHE A 32 -6.76 2.03 -48.28
C PHE A 32 -8.24 2.31 -48.54
N LEU A 33 -8.50 3.31 -49.39
CA LEU A 33 -9.80 3.56 -50.01
C LEU A 33 -9.52 3.84 -51.49
N LEU A 34 -9.64 2.81 -52.31
CA LEU A 34 -9.83 2.92 -53.77
C LEU A 34 -10.67 1.72 -54.21
N PHE A 35 -11.99 1.87 -54.09
CA PHE A 35 -12.97 0.96 -54.68
C PHE A 35 -13.07 1.23 -56.20
N LYS A 36 -12.76 0.22 -57.02
CA LYS A 36 -13.35 0.07 -58.35
C LYS A 36 -14.69 -0.67 -58.21
N LYS A 37 -15.68 -0.24 -58.99
CA LYS A 37 -17.07 -0.73 -59.04
C LYS A 37 -17.14 -2.26 -58.98
N LEU A 38 -17.77 -2.80 -57.94
CA LEU A 38 -18.24 -4.18 -57.85
C LEU A 38 -19.75 -4.18 -58.12
N ASP A 39 -20.19 -5.12 -58.96
CA ASP A 39 -21.56 -5.22 -59.45
C ASP A 39 -22.56 -5.56 -58.34
N TYR A 40 -23.68 -4.83 -58.33
CA TYR A 40 -24.77 -4.89 -57.35
C TYR A 40 -25.39 -6.30 -57.22
N LEU A 41 -25.28 -7.13 -58.26
CA LEU A 41 -25.75 -8.51 -58.29
C LEU A 41 -24.93 -9.47 -57.41
N GLN A 42 -23.63 -9.21 -57.26
CA GLN A 42 -22.74 -10.07 -56.48
C GLN A 42 -22.99 -9.91 -54.97
N TRP A 43 -23.36 -8.69 -54.55
CA TRP A 43 -23.72 -8.38 -53.17
C TRP A 43 -25.04 -9.04 -52.74
N ILE A 44 -26.04 -9.05 -53.62
CA ILE A 44 -27.33 -9.72 -53.36
C ILE A 44 -27.12 -11.24 -53.23
N SER A 45 -26.26 -11.83 -54.07
CA SER A 45 -25.92 -13.25 -53.99
C SER A 45 -25.20 -13.60 -52.68
N THR A 46 -24.23 -12.80 -52.24
CA THR A 46 -23.53 -13.03 -50.96
C THR A 46 -24.45 -12.89 -49.74
N VAL A 47 -25.40 -11.94 -49.78
CA VAL A 47 -26.37 -11.75 -48.69
C VAL A 47 -27.38 -12.90 -48.64
N LEU A 48 -27.81 -13.42 -49.79
CA LEU A 48 -28.69 -14.59 -49.86
C LEU A 48 -28.02 -15.87 -49.36
N VAL A 49 -26.74 -16.08 -49.70
CA VAL A 49 -25.96 -17.23 -49.20
C VAL A 49 -25.77 -17.10 -47.68
N PHE A 50 -25.47 -15.90 -47.19
CA PHE A 50 -25.30 -15.66 -45.75
C PHE A 50 -26.60 -15.86 -44.96
N LEU A 51 -27.74 -15.42 -45.50
CA LEU A 51 -29.06 -15.69 -44.92
C LEU A 51 -29.44 -17.17 -44.98
N PHE A 52 -29.06 -17.89 -46.04
CA PHE A 52 -29.26 -19.33 -46.12
C PHE A 52 -28.50 -20.07 -45.01
N PHE A 53 -27.24 -19.71 -44.75
CA PHE A 53 -26.46 -20.29 -43.66
C PHE A 53 -26.98 -19.92 -42.26
N LEU A 54 -27.51 -18.72 -42.07
CA LEU A 54 -28.07 -18.30 -40.78
C LEU A 54 -29.42 -18.96 -40.44
N VAL A 55 -30.24 -19.28 -41.45
CA VAL A 55 -31.59 -19.81 -41.22
C VAL A 55 -31.64 -21.33 -41.27
N TRP A 56 -30.85 -21.99 -42.12
CA TRP A 56 -30.91 -23.46 -42.28
C TRP A 56 -29.97 -24.22 -41.33
N PHE A 57 -28.83 -23.64 -40.94
CA PHE A 57 -27.87 -24.34 -40.09
C PHE A 57 -28.36 -24.63 -38.65
N PRO A 58 -29.23 -23.81 -38.03
CA PRO A 58 -29.81 -24.14 -36.71
C PRO A 58 -30.81 -25.31 -36.72
N MET A 59 -31.34 -25.71 -37.88
CA MET A 59 -32.33 -26.81 -37.95
C MET A 59 -31.72 -28.22 -37.93
N PHE A 60 -30.40 -28.37 -38.05
CA PHE A 60 -29.72 -29.68 -38.13
C PHE A 60 -28.90 -30.07 -36.88
N LEU A 61 -29.01 -29.33 -35.78
CA LEU A 61 -28.42 -29.72 -34.49
C LEU A 61 -29.50 -30.37 -33.59
N PRO A 62 -29.31 -31.62 -33.12
CA PRO A 62 -30.22 -32.24 -32.16
C PRO A 62 -30.28 -31.42 -30.86
N GLY A 63 -31.48 -31.06 -30.44
CA GLY A 63 -31.74 -30.22 -29.27
C GLY A 63 -31.27 -30.87 -27.96
N LEU A 64 -30.73 -30.03 -27.08
CA LEU A 64 -30.41 -30.36 -25.69
C LEU A 64 -31.22 -29.45 -24.77
N VAL A 65 -32.22 -30.06 -24.16
CA VAL A 65 -33.02 -29.53 -23.04
C VAL A 65 -32.11 -29.44 -21.82
N MET A 66 -32.02 -28.25 -21.21
CA MET A 66 -31.31 -28.00 -19.97
C MET A 66 -32.17 -28.46 -18.79
N ASP A 67 -31.82 -29.59 -18.18
CA ASP A 67 -32.31 -29.94 -16.84
C ASP A 67 -31.34 -29.39 -15.78
N LYS A 68 -31.91 -28.66 -14.81
CA LYS A 68 -31.21 -28.16 -13.63
C LYS A 68 -31.21 -29.24 -12.56
N SER A 69 -30.03 -29.71 -12.15
CA SER A 69 -29.84 -30.34 -10.85
C SER A 69 -28.66 -29.71 -10.12
N HIS A 70 -28.94 -29.27 -8.90
CA HIS A 70 -27.97 -28.76 -7.93
C HIS A 70 -27.28 -29.95 -7.25
N ALA A 71 -25.94 -29.97 -7.25
CA ALA A 71 -25.16 -30.75 -6.30
C ALA A 71 -23.87 -29.98 -5.97
N ASN A 72 -23.63 -29.78 -4.67
CA ASN A 72 -22.41 -29.22 -4.11
C ASN A 72 -21.37 -30.34 -4.00
N ASP A 73 -20.24 -30.19 -4.68
CA ASP A 73 -18.90 -30.50 -4.16
C ASP A 73 -17.89 -29.94 -5.16
N VAL A 74 -16.84 -29.28 -4.65
CA VAL A 74 -15.94 -28.44 -5.44
C VAL A 74 -14.56 -29.07 -5.41
N ASP A 75 -14.14 -29.69 -6.51
CA ASP A 75 -12.72 -30.00 -6.74
C ASP A 75 -12.24 -29.78 -8.19
N TYR A 76 -10.98 -29.33 -8.27
CA TYR A 76 -10.04 -29.04 -9.38
C TYR A 76 -10.48 -28.60 -10.82
N GLY A 77 -11.75 -28.51 -11.23
CA GLY A 77 -12.16 -28.33 -12.64
C GLY A 77 -12.08 -26.93 -13.31
N ASN A 78 -11.44 -25.93 -12.70
CA ASN A 78 -11.92 -24.54 -12.87
C ASN A 78 -11.12 -23.57 -13.77
N LEU A 79 -10.25 -24.05 -14.67
CA LEU A 79 -9.60 -23.16 -15.67
C LEU A 79 -10.39 -23.01 -16.97
N MET A 80 -11.41 -23.84 -17.22
CA MET A 80 -12.39 -23.62 -18.31
C MET A 80 -13.14 -22.28 -18.19
N HIS A 81 -13.27 -21.74 -16.98
CA HIS A 81 -14.04 -20.51 -16.71
C HIS A 81 -13.42 -19.25 -17.32
N LEU A 82 -12.14 -19.27 -17.65
CA LEU A 82 -11.49 -18.14 -18.36
C LEU A 82 -11.94 -18.04 -19.82
N LYS A 83 -12.44 -19.13 -20.42
CA LYS A 83 -12.96 -19.16 -21.79
C LYS A 83 -14.30 -18.44 -21.92
N GLU A 84 -15.05 -18.34 -20.81
CA GLU A 84 -16.37 -17.70 -20.74
C GLU A 84 -16.29 -16.22 -20.32
N ILE A 85 -15.13 -15.73 -19.86
CA ILE A 85 -14.85 -14.29 -19.71
C ILE A 85 -14.71 -13.73 -21.12
N GLY A 86 -15.84 -13.26 -21.67
CA GLY A 86 -16.06 -12.96 -23.08
C GLY A 86 -14.84 -12.46 -23.88
N GLY A 87 -14.47 -13.22 -24.90
CA GLY A 87 -13.67 -12.76 -26.04
C GLY A 87 -12.35 -13.47 -26.29
N PHE A 88 -11.83 -14.29 -25.36
CA PHE A 88 -10.55 -14.97 -25.55
C PHE A 88 -10.74 -16.43 -25.99
N ASP A 89 -10.73 -16.64 -27.30
CA ASP A 89 -10.42 -17.95 -27.87
C ASP A 89 -8.95 -18.22 -27.53
N PHE A 90 -8.64 -19.24 -26.70
CA PHE A 90 -7.27 -19.66 -26.38
C PHE A 90 -6.61 -20.24 -27.64
N GLY A 91 -6.31 -19.37 -28.60
CA GLY A 91 -5.27 -19.58 -29.59
C GLY A 91 -3.90 -19.51 -28.91
N GLU A 92 -2.89 -19.97 -29.65
CA GLU A 92 -1.48 -19.87 -29.28
C GLU A 92 -1.17 -18.44 -28.78
N ASP A 93 -0.49 -18.32 -27.62
CA ASP A 93 0.15 -17.11 -27.07
C ASP A 93 -0.53 -16.26 -25.96
N ILE A 94 -1.28 -16.84 -25.00
CA ILE A 94 -1.57 -16.09 -23.75
C ILE A 94 -0.38 -16.16 -22.80
N VAL A 95 0.31 -15.03 -22.67
CA VAL A 95 1.54 -14.90 -21.92
C VAL A 95 1.42 -13.73 -20.93
N PHE A 96 1.58 -14.00 -19.62
CA PHE A 96 1.72 -12.92 -18.63
C PHE A 96 3.12 -12.31 -18.70
N GLU A 97 3.20 -10.98 -18.68
CA GLU A 97 4.44 -10.21 -18.59
C GLU A 97 4.24 -8.97 -17.69
N PRO A 98 5.03 -8.80 -16.62
CA PRO A 98 4.88 -7.67 -15.69
C PRO A 98 5.57 -6.40 -16.21
N SER A 99 5.26 -5.98 -17.44
CA SER A 99 5.95 -4.89 -18.15
C SER A 99 5.90 -3.56 -17.39
N MET A 100 4.72 -3.14 -16.92
CA MET A 100 4.55 -1.88 -16.18
C MET A 100 5.40 -1.82 -14.89
N LEU A 101 5.48 -2.94 -14.17
CA LEU A 101 6.23 -3.03 -12.91
C LEU A 101 7.74 -3.04 -13.17
N LEU A 102 8.19 -3.82 -14.16
CA LEU A 102 9.60 -3.89 -14.54
C LEU A 102 10.10 -2.55 -15.09
N GLU A 103 9.31 -1.88 -15.95
CA GLU A 103 9.63 -0.53 -16.44
C GLU A 103 9.74 0.48 -15.28
N LYS A 104 8.84 0.38 -14.28
CA LYS A 104 8.90 1.19 -13.08
C LYS A 104 10.20 0.94 -12.30
N PHE A 105 10.58 -0.31 -12.06
CA PHE A 105 11.83 -0.64 -11.38
C PHE A 105 13.06 -0.16 -12.16
N HIS A 106 13.09 -0.34 -13.47
CA HIS A 106 14.17 0.15 -14.32
C HIS A 106 14.29 1.68 -14.28
N ARG A 107 13.18 2.40 -14.40
CA ARG A 107 13.16 3.86 -14.32
C ARG A 107 13.69 4.33 -12.96
N GLU A 108 13.21 3.74 -11.87
CA GLU A 108 13.64 4.10 -10.51
C GLU A 108 15.12 3.75 -10.25
N ALA A 109 15.63 2.65 -10.80
CA ALA A 109 17.04 2.26 -10.69
C ALA A 109 17.97 3.20 -11.49
N VAL A 110 17.57 3.60 -12.70
CA VAL A 110 18.32 4.57 -13.52
C VAL A 110 18.35 5.93 -12.83
N GLU A 111 17.21 6.40 -12.31
CA GLU A 111 17.12 7.64 -11.52
C GLU A 111 18.01 7.59 -10.26
N PHE A 112 18.03 6.46 -9.54
CA PHE A 112 18.89 6.28 -8.38
C PHE A 112 20.38 6.40 -8.74
N ASN A 113 20.82 5.70 -9.79
CA ASN A 113 22.22 5.73 -10.24
C ASN A 113 22.64 7.11 -10.75
N LEU A 114 21.76 7.81 -11.47
CA LEU A 114 21.99 9.19 -11.89
C LEU A 114 22.11 10.11 -10.66
N SER A 115 21.19 10.00 -9.69
CA SER A 115 21.24 10.83 -8.48
C SER A 115 22.46 10.56 -7.59
N ALA A 116 23.01 9.34 -7.62
CA ALA A 116 24.28 9.00 -6.95
C ALA A 116 25.49 9.61 -7.66
N SER A 117 25.41 9.84 -8.98
CA SER A 117 26.48 10.46 -9.77
C SER A 117 26.53 12.00 -9.68
N PHE A 118 25.42 12.65 -9.32
CA PHE A 118 25.35 14.11 -9.22
C PHE A 118 25.71 14.68 -7.83
N ASN A 119 25.83 13.87 -6.78
CA ASN A 119 26.15 14.33 -5.42
C ASN A 119 27.24 13.48 -4.76
N GLY A 120 28.49 13.92 -4.83
CA GLY A 120 29.66 13.24 -4.26
C GLY A 120 29.74 13.16 -2.73
N THR A 121 28.70 13.55 -1.99
CA THR A 121 28.71 13.68 -0.51
C THR A 121 27.72 12.80 0.25
N ARG A 122 26.82 12.06 -0.42
CA ARG A 122 25.82 11.23 0.28
C ARG A 122 26.48 10.02 0.94
N ARG A 123 26.42 9.93 2.27
CA ARG A 123 27.05 8.86 3.06
C ARG A 123 26.01 7.92 3.66
N ARG A 124 26.19 6.62 3.42
CA ARG A 124 25.43 5.55 4.10
C ARG A 124 26.21 5.15 5.34
N PHE A 125 25.50 5.02 6.46
CA PHE A 125 26.11 4.76 7.76
C PHE A 125 25.87 3.32 8.23
N GLY A 126 24.66 2.81 8.03
CA GLY A 126 24.33 1.41 8.30
C GLY A 126 24.37 1.01 9.78
N TYR A 127 23.83 1.85 10.66
CA TYR A 127 23.82 1.60 12.10
C TYR A 127 22.71 0.63 12.54
N ARG A 128 21.61 0.56 11.78
CA ARG A 128 20.57 -0.46 11.98
C ARG A 128 20.42 -1.37 10.78
N LYS A 129 19.95 -2.59 11.01
CA LYS A 129 19.57 -3.53 9.96
C LYS A 129 18.24 -3.11 9.31
N PRO A 130 18.00 -3.46 8.04
CA PRO A 130 16.68 -3.33 7.41
C PRO A 130 15.63 -4.15 8.16
N GLN A 131 14.51 -3.52 8.53
CA GLN A 131 13.43 -4.15 9.29
C GLN A 131 12.30 -4.58 8.36
N LEU A 132 11.90 -5.86 8.43
CA LEU A 132 10.78 -6.42 7.68
C LEU A 132 9.71 -6.96 8.63
N ALA A 133 8.45 -6.63 8.35
CA ALA A 133 7.31 -7.28 8.98
C ALA A 133 6.77 -8.39 8.05
N LEU A 134 6.64 -9.61 8.57
CA LEU A 134 5.92 -10.69 7.91
C LEU A 134 4.56 -10.87 8.58
N VAL A 135 3.48 -10.82 7.80
CA VAL A 135 2.11 -10.93 8.33
C VAL A 135 1.46 -12.21 7.81
N PHE A 136 0.90 -12.98 8.73
CA PHE A 136 0.18 -14.23 8.46
C PHE A 136 -1.23 -14.19 9.04
N PRO A 137 -2.17 -14.97 8.48
CA PRO A 137 -3.47 -15.17 9.10
C PRO A 137 -3.35 -16.06 10.35
N ASP A 138 -2.58 -17.14 10.26
CA ASP A 138 -2.36 -18.12 11.31
C ASP A 138 -0.93 -18.69 11.24
N LEU A 139 -0.46 -19.26 12.35
CA LEU A 139 0.83 -19.96 12.44
C LEU A 139 0.67 -21.49 12.45
N LEU A 140 -0.28 -22.00 11.67
CA LEU A 140 -0.46 -23.45 11.51
C LEU A 140 0.64 -24.08 10.67
N VAL A 141 0.76 -25.40 10.75
CA VAL A 141 1.75 -26.16 10.00
C VAL A 141 1.25 -26.33 8.56
N ASP A 142 1.90 -25.66 7.62
CA ASP A 142 1.46 -25.59 6.23
C ASP A 142 2.61 -25.24 5.27
N PRO A 143 2.44 -25.42 3.95
CA PRO A 143 3.50 -25.15 2.97
C PRO A 143 3.81 -23.66 2.77
N GLN A 144 2.88 -22.74 3.00
CA GLN A 144 3.20 -21.29 2.92
C GLN A 144 4.15 -20.89 4.05
N GLN A 145 3.97 -21.42 5.25
CA GLN A 145 4.88 -21.24 6.38
C GLN A 145 6.25 -21.84 6.07
N LEU A 146 6.33 -23.05 5.51
CA LEU A 146 7.60 -23.65 5.08
C LEU A 146 8.34 -22.78 4.04
N LEU A 147 7.61 -22.26 3.04
CA LEU A 147 8.16 -21.35 2.04
C LEU A 147 8.72 -20.09 2.71
N MET A 148 7.93 -19.45 3.57
CA MET A 148 8.31 -18.19 4.19
C MET A 148 9.42 -18.35 5.23
N VAL A 149 9.48 -19.47 5.95
CA VAL A 149 10.60 -19.81 6.84
C VAL A 149 11.90 -19.97 6.04
N THR A 150 11.83 -20.62 4.88
CA THR A 150 12.99 -20.78 3.98
C THR A 150 13.46 -19.43 3.45
N VAL A 151 12.54 -18.59 2.98
CA VAL A 151 12.84 -17.22 2.51
C VAL A 151 13.41 -16.36 3.65
N ALA A 152 12.78 -16.37 4.83
CA ALA A 152 13.21 -15.59 5.99
C ALA A 152 14.63 -15.97 6.45
N SER A 153 14.97 -17.27 6.44
CA SER A 153 16.32 -17.75 6.76
C SER A 153 17.37 -17.13 5.84
N ALA A 154 17.10 -17.11 4.53
CA ALA A 154 18.00 -16.49 3.54
C ALA A 154 18.06 -14.96 3.68
N LEU A 155 16.94 -14.31 4.01
CA LEU A 155 16.90 -12.86 4.24
C LEU A 155 17.69 -12.45 5.50
N GLN A 156 17.63 -13.23 6.58
CA GLN A 156 18.44 -12.99 7.77
C GLN A 156 19.94 -13.06 7.46
N GLU A 157 20.36 -14.00 6.61
CA GLU A 157 21.77 -14.18 6.22
C GLU A 157 22.34 -12.94 5.50
N ILE A 158 21.54 -12.33 4.61
CA ILE A 158 21.93 -11.12 3.89
C ILE A 158 21.75 -9.84 4.70
N GLY A 159 21.26 -9.95 5.94
CA GLY A 159 21.29 -8.89 6.94
C GLY A 159 19.94 -8.25 7.29
N TYR A 160 18.81 -8.80 6.83
CA TYR A 160 17.49 -8.34 7.26
C TYR A 160 17.18 -8.77 8.70
N GLU A 161 16.50 -7.90 9.43
CA GLU A 161 15.87 -8.21 10.71
C GLU A 161 14.36 -8.34 10.47
N ILE A 162 13.75 -9.38 11.04
CA ILE A 162 12.40 -9.80 10.70
C ILE A 162 11.57 -9.85 11.98
N GLN A 163 10.31 -9.43 11.89
CA GLN A 163 9.31 -9.63 12.93
C GLN A 163 8.03 -10.23 12.34
N ILE A 164 7.47 -11.22 13.04
CA ILE A 164 6.25 -11.92 12.61
C ILE A 164 5.04 -11.32 13.31
N TYR A 165 3.99 -11.08 12.53
CA TYR A 165 2.65 -10.74 13.00
C TYR A 165 1.66 -11.80 12.52
N SER A 166 0.81 -12.32 13.41
CA SER A 166 -0.21 -13.30 13.04
C SER A 166 -1.54 -13.03 13.73
N PHE A 167 -2.69 -13.29 13.10
CA PHE A 167 -3.99 -13.11 13.79
C PHE A 167 -4.31 -14.26 14.73
N GLU A 168 -3.95 -15.47 14.35
CA GLU A 168 -4.09 -16.68 15.16
C GLU A 168 -2.71 -17.28 15.47
N ASP A 169 -2.55 -17.79 16.68
CA ASP A 169 -1.34 -18.52 17.07
C ASP A 169 -1.36 -19.96 16.53
N GLY A 170 -0.23 -20.65 16.57
CA GLY A 170 -0.14 -22.03 16.06
C GLY A 170 1.24 -22.67 16.27
N PRO A 171 1.39 -23.96 15.92
CA PRO A 171 2.60 -24.73 16.22
C PRO A 171 3.89 -24.18 15.59
N VAL A 172 3.79 -23.45 14.47
CA VAL A 172 4.95 -22.85 13.79
C VAL A 172 5.52 -21.66 14.58
N HIS A 173 4.82 -21.16 15.60
CA HIS A 173 5.36 -20.17 16.52
C HIS A 173 6.73 -20.59 17.07
N GLU A 174 6.85 -21.83 17.57
CA GLU A 174 8.11 -22.32 18.12
C GLU A 174 9.22 -22.43 17.07
N VAL A 175 8.88 -22.66 15.79
CA VAL A 175 9.85 -22.63 14.69
C VAL A 175 10.44 -21.23 14.52
N TRP A 176 9.57 -20.21 14.43
CA TRP A 176 10.00 -18.81 14.31
C TRP A 176 10.86 -18.36 15.50
N LYS A 177 10.44 -18.75 16.71
CA LYS A 177 11.17 -18.45 17.95
C LYS A 177 12.53 -19.15 18.02
N ASN A 178 12.64 -20.41 17.57
CA ASN A 178 13.90 -21.14 17.50
C ASN A 178 14.89 -20.53 16.49
N MET A 179 14.38 -19.84 15.46
CA MET A 179 15.20 -19.02 14.55
C MET A 179 15.61 -17.66 15.14
N GLY A 180 15.20 -17.36 16.37
CA GLY A 180 15.44 -16.06 17.02
C GLY A 180 14.58 -14.93 16.46
N ILE A 181 13.47 -15.24 15.78
CA ILE A 181 12.56 -14.25 15.19
C ILE A 181 11.39 -13.99 16.16
N PRO A 182 11.15 -12.72 16.57
CA PRO A 182 10.04 -12.39 17.45
C PRO A 182 8.68 -12.55 16.74
N VAL A 183 7.72 -13.11 17.47
CA VAL A 183 6.33 -13.32 17.01
C VAL A 183 5.37 -12.50 17.88
N THR A 184 4.52 -11.71 17.23
CA THR A 184 3.46 -10.93 17.88
C THR A 184 2.10 -11.40 17.37
N ILE A 185 1.24 -11.90 18.26
CA ILE A 185 -0.13 -12.28 17.91
C ILE A 185 -1.03 -11.03 17.95
N VAL A 186 -1.68 -10.73 16.83
CA VAL A 186 -2.54 -9.60 16.60
C VAL A 186 -4.00 -10.02 16.72
N GLN A 187 -4.57 -9.90 17.91
CA GLN A 187 -5.98 -10.16 18.17
C GLN A 187 -6.89 -9.12 17.47
N THR A 188 -7.63 -9.53 16.46
CA THR A 188 -8.61 -8.71 15.70
C THR A 188 -9.96 -8.57 16.40
N SER A 189 -9.98 -8.54 17.74
CA SER A 189 -11.23 -8.31 18.49
C SER A 189 -11.63 -6.83 18.40
N HIS A 190 -12.92 -6.56 18.18
CA HIS A 190 -13.49 -5.20 18.03
C HIS A 190 -13.28 -4.24 19.22
N LYS A 191 -12.57 -4.63 20.29
CA LYS A 191 -12.44 -3.85 21.53
C LYS A 191 -11.01 -3.64 22.06
N MET A 192 -10.00 -4.32 21.52
CA MET A 192 -8.61 -4.04 21.88
C MET A 192 -7.81 -3.83 20.60
N GLU A 193 -7.65 -2.55 20.24
CA GLU A 193 -6.84 -2.14 19.10
C GLU A 193 -5.39 -2.45 19.40
N ILE A 194 -4.78 -3.33 18.60
CA ILE A 194 -3.34 -3.52 18.64
C ILE A 194 -2.73 -2.40 17.83
N VAL A 195 -1.95 -1.61 18.54
CA VAL A 195 -1.38 -0.33 18.11
C VAL A 195 0.03 -0.61 17.55
N VAL A 196 0.11 -1.03 16.28
CA VAL A 196 1.40 -1.25 15.59
C VAL A 196 1.76 -0.02 14.76
N ASP A 197 2.92 0.59 15.04
CA ASP A 197 3.51 1.60 14.16
C ASP A 197 4.21 0.92 12.97
N TRP A 198 3.49 0.83 11.85
CA TRP A 198 4.02 0.23 10.62
C TRP A 198 5.18 1.03 10.00
N LEU A 199 5.40 2.30 10.38
CA LEU A 199 6.54 3.09 9.92
C LEU A 199 7.87 2.65 10.54
N ASN A 200 7.87 1.74 11.52
CA ASN A 200 9.09 1.14 12.05
C ASN A 200 9.71 0.10 11.09
N TYR A 201 8.97 -0.34 10.07
CA TYR A 201 9.43 -1.31 9.07
C TYR A 201 9.77 -0.61 7.75
N ASP A 202 10.83 -1.09 7.11
CA ASP A 202 11.23 -0.62 5.78
C ASP A 202 10.37 -1.29 4.68
N GLY A 203 9.76 -2.43 4.97
CA GLY A 203 8.78 -3.10 4.11
C GLY A 203 7.97 -4.17 4.84
N ILE A 204 6.80 -4.47 4.29
CA ILE A 204 5.86 -5.45 4.85
C ILE A 204 5.61 -6.53 3.79
N ILE A 205 5.69 -7.81 4.17
CA ILE A 205 5.23 -8.93 3.36
C ILE A 205 4.00 -9.53 4.03
N VAL A 206 2.87 -9.52 3.31
CA VAL A 206 1.63 -10.13 3.77
C VAL A 206 1.44 -11.43 3.02
N ASN A 207 1.13 -12.51 3.75
CA ASN A 207 0.84 -13.81 3.15
C ASN A 207 -0.65 -14.11 3.23
N SER A 208 -1.21 -14.63 2.13
CA SER A 208 -2.61 -15.06 2.02
C SER A 208 -3.64 -13.93 1.90
N LEU A 209 -4.80 -14.27 1.33
CA LEU A 209 -6.00 -13.44 1.33
C LEU A 209 -6.63 -13.30 2.73
N GLU A 210 -6.39 -14.27 3.60
CA GLU A 210 -6.95 -14.29 4.95
C GLU A 210 -6.32 -13.22 5.87
N ALA A 211 -5.11 -12.77 5.53
CA ALA A 211 -4.41 -11.70 6.23
C ALA A 211 -4.93 -10.28 5.87
N THR A 212 -6.02 -10.15 5.11
CA THR A 212 -6.52 -8.85 4.63
C THR A 212 -7.02 -7.91 5.73
N GLY A 213 -7.21 -8.41 6.95
CA GLY A 213 -7.62 -7.60 8.11
C GLY A 213 -6.75 -6.38 8.40
N ILE A 214 -5.45 -6.42 8.08
CA ILE A 214 -4.53 -5.28 8.28
C ILE A 214 -4.58 -4.23 7.17
N PHE A 215 -5.14 -4.54 5.99
CA PHE A 215 -5.14 -3.60 4.85
C PHE A 215 -5.95 -2.34 5.17
N SER A 216 -7.00 -2.45 5.97
CA SER A 216 -7.78 -1.30 6.46
C SER A 216 -6.89 -0.22 7.10
N ARG A 217 -5.88 -0.62 7.88
CA ARG A 217 -4.90 0.29 8.51
C ARG A 217 -3.85 0.75 7.52
N LEU A 218 -3.30 -0.17 6.72
CA LEU A 218 -2.24 0.15 5.76
C LEU A 218 -2.71 1.08 4.64
N MET A 219 -4.01 1.09 4.32
CA MET A 219 -4.61 1.98 3.34
C MET A 219 -4.74 3.42 3.86
N GLN A 220 -4.61 3.64 5.17
CA GLN A 220 -4.76 4.94 5.81
C GLN A 220 -3.40 5.64 5.96
N GLU A 221 -3.42 6.97 5.96
CA GLU A 221 -2.23 7.76 6.29
C GLU A 221 -1.91 7.62 7.79
N PRO A 222 -0.62 7.56 8.18
CA PRO A 222 0.59 7.66 7.36
C PRO A 222 1.10 6.32 6.79
N PHE A 223 0.46 5.20 7.14
CA PHE A 223 0.93 3.85 6.79
C PHE A 223 0.82 3.52 5.31
N LYS A 224 0.08 4.32 4.54
CA LYS A 224 0.01 4.23 3.08
C LYS A 224 1.37 4.36 2.39
N SER A 225 2.33 5.04 3.02
CA SER A 225 3.69 5.23 2.50
C SER A 225 4.57 3.97 2.57
N VAL A 226 4.23 2.99 3.41
CA VAL A 226 5.06 1.79 3.64
C VAL A 226 4.93 0.82 2.46
N PRO A 227 6.06 0.36 1.87
CA PRO A 227 6.04 -0.65 0.81
C PRO A 227 5.40 -1.97 1.28
N LEU A 228 4.46 -2.48 0.49
CA LEU A 228 3.67 -3.65 0.80
C LEU A 228 3.79 -4.69 -0.31
N ILE A 229 4.39 -5.84 -0.02
CA ILE A 229 4.42 -7.00 -0.89
C ILE A 229 3.35 -7.97 -0.40
N TRP A 230 2.40 -8.35 -1.26
CA TRP A 230 1.34 -9.27 -0.89
C TRP A 230 1.45 -10.56 -1.69
N THR A 231 1.64 -11.69 -1.02
CA THR A 231 1.78 -13.01 -1.64
C THR A 231 0.44 -13.72 -1.64
N ILE A 232 -0.02 -14.12 -2.82
CA ILE A 232 -1.30 -14.81 -3.01
C ILE A 232 -1.03 -16.17 -3.63
N HIS A 233 -1.43 -17.22 -2.91
CA HIS A 233 -1.28 -18.61 -3.36
C HIS A 233 -2.64 -19.25 -3.67
N GLU A 234 -3.71 -18.64 -3.17
CA GLU A 234 -5.08 -19.12 -3.25
C GLU A 234 -5.72 -18.80 -4.60
N LYS A 235 -6.69 -19.62 -5.01
CA LYS A 235 -7.56 -19.36 -6.17
C LYS A 235 -8.97 -18.92 -5.77
N ALA A 236 -9.33 -19.06 -4.49
CA ALA A 236 -10.71 -19.00 -4.01
C ALA A 236 -11.44 -17.70 -4.39
N LEU A 237 -10.84 -16.54 -4.11
CA LEU A 237 -11.45 -15.24 -4.45
C LEU A 237 -11.65 -15.05 -5.95
N ALA A 238 -10.69 -15.51 -6.76
CA ALA A 238 -10.80 -15.38 -8.21
C ALA A 238 -11.96 -16.20 -8.77
N LEU A 239 -12.25 -17.36 -8.18
CA LEU A 239 -13.39 -18.20 -8.55
C LEU A 239 -14.74 -17.56 -8.20
N CYS A 240 -14.82 -16.89 -7.04
CA CYS A 240 -16.06 -16.22 -6.60
C CYS A 240 -16.41 -14.97 -7.43
N LEU A 241 -15.46 -14.39 -8.17
CA LEU A 241 -15.66 -13.17 -8.93
C LEU A 241 -16.84 -13.22 -9.91
N ARG A 242 -17.03 -14.35 -10.61
CA ARG A 242 -18.15 -14.51 -11.55
C ARG A 242 -19.48 -14.52 -10.82
N GLU A 243 -19.53 -15.13 -9.63
CA GLU A 243 -20.71 -15.09 -8.78
C GLU A 243 -21.03 -13.65 -8.37
N TYR A 244 -20.03 -12.86 -7.98
CA TYR A 244 -20.23 -11.45 -7.62
C TYR A 244 -20.79 -10.63 -8.79
N ASN A 245 -20.24 -10.82 -9.99
CA ASN A 245 -20.74 -10.13 -11.19
C ASN A 245 -22.17 -10.56 -11.55
N SER A 246 -22.47 -11.86 -11.47
CA SER A 246 -23.82 -12.40 -11.73
C SER A 246 -24.87 -11.94 -10.70
N ARG A 247 -24.46 -11.73 -9.43
CA ARG A 247 -25.30 -11.22 -8.34
C ARG A 247 -25.34 -9.69 -8.26
N GLY A 248 -24.66 -8.97 -9.15
CA GLY A 248 -24.61 -7.50 -9.15
C GLY A 248 -23.85 -6.87 -7.97
N GLN A 249 -22.97 -7.62 -7.30
CA GLN A 249 -22.22 -7.18 -6.11
C GLN A 249 -20.99 -6.32 -6.47
N ILE A 250 -21.21 -5.25 -7.24
CA ILE A 250 -20.14 -4.40 -7.80
C ILE A 250 -19.33 -3.71 -6.68
N ALA A 251 -19.98 -3.34 -5.57
CA ALA A 251 -19.32 -2.69 -4.44
C ALA A 251 -18.26 -3.59 -3.78
N LEU A 252 -18.56 -4.89 -3.58
CA LEU A 252 -17.62 -5.87 -3.04
C LEU A 252 -16.39 -6.04 -3.96
N VAL A 253 -16.63 -6.10 -5.28
CA VAL A 253 -15.55 -6.14 -6.28
C VAL A 253 -14.69 -4.89 -6.22
N ASN A 254 -15.31 -3.71 -6.07
CA ASN A 254 -14.59 -2.44 -5.96
C ASN A 254 -13.76 -2.35 -4.68
N ASP A 255 -14.24 -2.90 -3.56
CA ASP A 255 -13.45 -2.93 -2.32
C ASP A 255 -12.23 -3.85 -2.43
N TRP A 256 -12.38 -5.03 -3.04
CA TRP A 256 -11.24 -5.87 -3.40
C TRP A 256 -10.26 -5.14 -4.32
N LYS A 257 -10.74 -4.43 -5.36
CA LYS A 257 -9.87 -3.62 -6.22
C LYS A 257 -9.08 -2.56 -5.44
N LYS A 258 -9.68 -1.91 -4.44
CA LYS A 258 -8.96 -0.96 -3.58
C LYS A 258 -7.86 -1.64 -2.76
N VAL A 259 -8.12 -2.84 -2.24
CA VAL A 259 -7.15 -3.66 -1.48
C VAL A 259 -5.98 -4.08 -2.39
N PHE A 260 -6.26 -4.61 -3.59
CA PHE A 260 -5.23 -4.98 -4.57
C PHE A 260 -4.39 -3.77 -5.00
N ASN A 261 -5.01 -2.60 -5.20
CA ASN A 261 -4.32 -1.36 -5.56
C ASN A 261 -3.43 -0.80 -4.44
N ARG A 262 -3.69 -1.16 -3.16
CA ARG A 262 -2.82 -0.74 -2.05
C ARG A 262 -1.48 -1.48 -2.06
N ALA A 263 -1.45 -2.74 -2.49
CA ALA A 263 -0.20 -3.50 -2.54
C ALA A 263 0.79 -2.82 -3.51
N THR A 264 2.02 -2.63 -3.06
CA THR A 264 3.10 -2.14 -3.93
C THR A 264 3.42 -3.18 -5.01
N VAL A 265 3.40 -4.46 -4.62
CA VAL A 265 3.53 -5.61 -5.51
C VAL A 265 2.64 -6.75 -5.01
N VAL A 266 1.90 -7.40 -5.91
CA VAL A 266 1.21 -8.66 -5.63
C VAL A 266 2.01 -9.80 -6.27
N VAL A 267 2.46 -10.75 -5.46
CA VAL A 267 3.33 -11.85 -5.86
C VAL A 267 2.53 -13.13 -5.97
N PHE A 268 2.66 -13.81 -7.11
CA PHE A 268 2.08 -15.11 -7.36
C PHE A 268 3.17 -16.20 -7.52
N PRO A 269 2.92 -17.44 -7.08
CA PRO A 269 3.86 -18.56 -7.19
C PRO A 269 4.00 -19.15 -8.61
N ASN A 270 3.14 -18.75 -9.56
CA ASN A 270 3.15 -19.24 -10.94
C ASN A 270 2.48 -18.24 -11.89
N TYR A 271 2.67 -18.43 -13.19
CA TYR A 271 2.15 -17.53 -14.23
C TYR A 271 0.66 -17.69 -14.54
N ALA A 272 -0.01 -18.72 -14.01
CA ALA A 272 -1.44 -18.92 -14.24
C ALA A 272 -2.30 -18.04 -13.32
N LEU A 273 -1.91 -17.90 -12.05
CA LEU A 273 -2.66 -17.08 -11.09
C LEU A 273 -2.85 -15.61 -11.52
N PRO A 274 -1.85 -14.85 -12.00
CA PRO A 274 -2.08 -13.47 -12.41
C PRO A 274 -3.11 -13.36 -13.56
N ILE A 275 -3.17 -14.36 -14.45
CA ILE A 275 -4.18 -14.42 -15.53
C ILE A 275 -5.58 -14.59 -14.93
N ILE A 276 -5.73 -15.48 -13.94
CA ILE A 276 -7.01 -15.73 -13.26
C ILE A 276 -7.44 -14.50 -12.43
N TYR A 277 -6.49 -13.78 -11.86
CA TYR A 277 -6.72 -12.55 -11.08
C TYR A 277 -6.76 -11.26 -11.93
N SER A 278 -6.78 -11.36 -13.26
CA SER A 278 -6.70 -10.20 -14.17
C SER A 278 -7.77 -9.12 -13.93
N ALA A 279 -8.95 -9.48 -13.44
CA ALA A 279 -10.02 -8.52 -13.15
C ALA A 279 -9.70 -7.54 -12.00
N PHE A 280 -8.73 -7.89 -11.14
CA PHE A 280 -8.24 -7.05 -10.05
C PHE A 280 -6.89 -6.38 -10.37
N ASP A 281 -6.36 -6.57 -11.58
CA ASP A 281 -5.02 -6.10 -11.94
C ASP A 281 -4.95 -4.57 -11.92
N ALA A 282 -4.04 -4.06 -11.10
CA ALA A 282 -3.72 -2.65 -10.97
C ALA A 282 -2.36 -2.30 -11.61
N GLY A 283 -1.77 -3.22 -12.39
CA GLY A 283 -0.43 -3.10 -12.96
C GLY A 283 0.69 -3.40 -11.95
N ASN A 284 0.37 -4.10 -10.85
CA ASN A 284 1.27 -4.39 -9.73
C ASN A 284 1.57 -5.88 -9.53
N TYR A 285 1.23 -6.73 -10.50
CA TYR A 285 1.44 -8.17 -10.42
C TYR A 285 2.88 -8.57 -10.72
N TYR A 286 3.37 -9.58 -10.01
CA TYR A 286 4.71 -10.16 -10.17
C TYR A 286 4.66 -11.66 -9.92
N VAL A 287 5.55 -12.42 -10.56
CA VAL A 287 5.60 -13.88 -10.41
C VAL A 287 6.96 -14.29 -9.89
N ILE A 288 6.97 -15.02 -8.78
CA ILE A 288 8.15 -15.71 -8.25
C ILE A 288 7.86 -17.20 -8.35
N PRO A 289 8.46 -17.93 -9.30
CA PRO A 289 8.13 -19.33 -9.52
C PRO A 289 8.65 -20.20 -8.37
N GLY A 290 7.78 -21.06 -7.85
CA GLY A 290 8.13 -22.06 -6.84
C GLY A 290 7.11 -22.15 -5.71
N SER A 291 6.86 -23.37 -5.23
CA SER A 291 5.96 -23.63 -4.10
C SER A 291 6.18 -25.04 -3.54
N PRO A 292 6.30 -25.22 -2.21
CA PRO A 292 6.41 -26.55 -1.60
C PRO A 292 5.07 -27.29 -1.52
N VAL A 293 3.96 -26.68 -1.96
CA VAL A 293 2.59 -27.23 -1.84
C VAL A 293 2.47 -28.66 -2.37
N GLU A 294 3.02 -28.95 -3.55
CA GLU A 294 2.85 -30.28 -4.17
C GLU A 294 3.70 -31.35 -3.49
N ALA A 295 4.93 -31.01 -3.10
CA ALA A 295 5.78 -31.89 -2.29
C ALA A 295 5.16 -32.17 -0.91
N TRP A 296 4.55 -31.14 -0.30
CA TRP A 296 3.87 -31.25 0.98
C TRP A 296 2.71 -32.25 0.93
N LYS A 297 1.79 -32.09 -0.05
CA LYS A 297 0.65 -33.01 -0.24
C LYS A 297 1.10 -34.44 -0.50
N ALA A 298 2.15 -34.62 -1.30
CA ALA A 298 2.63 -35.96 -1.63
C ALA A 298 3.14 -36.72 -0.41
N ASN A 299 3.81 -36.04 0.53
CA ASN A 299 4.21 -36.62 1.81
C ASN A 299 2.98 -37.03 2.64
N THR A 300 1.97 -36.15 2.76
CA THR A 300 0.73 -36.44 3.51
C THR A 300 0.01 -37.69 2.99
N ILE A 301 -0.11 -37.82 1.66
CA ILE A 301 -0.79 -38.97 1.04
C ILE A 301 0.03 -40.26 1.17
N THR A 302 1.36 -40.16 1.12
CA THR A 302 2.24 -41.32 1.32
C THR A 302 2.10 -41.92 2.71
N GLU A 303 1.79 -41.10 3.72
CA GLU A 303 1.55 -41.54 5.11
C GLU A 303 0.15 -42.15 5.32
N LEU A 304 -0.83 -41.82 4.48
CA LEU A 304 -2.27 -42.10 4.68
C LEU A 304 -2.84 -43.29 3.88
N HIS A 305 -2.06 -44.30 3.52
CA HIS A 305 -2.43 -45.58 2.85
C HIS A 305 -2.27 -45.62 1.32
N LYS A 306 -1.28 -46.38 0.83
CA LYS A 306 -1.11 -46.71 -0.61
C LYS A 306 -2.03 -47.84 -1.10
N ASP A 307 -2.31 -48.82 -0.23
CA ASP A 307 -2.94 -50.08 -0.65
C ASP A 307 -4.48 -49.97 -0.79
N ASP A 308 -5.10 -48.96 -0.17
CA ASP A 308 -6.56 -48.76 -0.18
C ASP A 308 -7.05 -47.91 -1.37
N LEU A 309 -6.18 -47.11 -1.99
CA LEU A 309 -6.56 -46.15 -3.06
C LEU A 309 -6.79 -46.83 -4.43
N ARG A 310 -6.00 -47.86 -4.78
CA ARG A 310 -6.22 -48.63 -6.02
C ARG A 310 -7.55 -49.38 -6.00
N VAL A 311 -7.89 -49.94 -4.83
CA VAL A 311 -9.16 -50.63 -4.60
C VAL A 311 -10.34 -49.66 -4.71
N LYS A 312 -10.25 -48.45 -4.13
CA LYS A 312 -11.26 -47.38 -4.28
C LYS A 312 -11.52 -46.98 -5.72
N MET A 313 -10.49 -47.06 -6.57
CA MET A 313 -10.59 -46.78 -8.01
C MET A 313 -10.96 -48.00 -8.85
N GLY A 314 -11.14 -49.18 -8.24
CA GLY A 314 -11.53 -50.42 -8.90
C GLY A 314 -10.42 -51.08 -9.73
N TYR A 315 -9.14 -50.83 -9.42
CA TYR A 315 -7.98 -51.42 -10.09
C TYR A 315 -7.33 -52.52 -9.26
N GLY A 316 -6.94 -53.61 -9.90
CA GLY A 316 -6.22 -54.72 -9.26
C GLY A 316 -4.76 -54.38 -8.97
N PRO A 317 -4.09 -55.10 -8.05
CA PRO A 317 -2.67 -54.89 -7.76
C PRO A 317 -1.75 -55.19 -8.94
N GLU A 318 -2.18 -56.08 -9.86
CA GLU A 318 -1.41 -56.46 -11.05
C GLU A 318 -1.77 -55.64 -12.31
N ASP A 319 -2.73 -54.70 -12.22
CA ASP A 319 -3.03 -53.79 -13.34
C ASP A 319 -1.92 -52.75 -13.50
N PHE A 320 -1.52 -52.48 -14.75
CA PHE A 320 -0.54 -51.43 -15.07
C PHE A 320 -1.28 -50.18 -15.54
N VAL A 321 -1.15 -49.07 -14.81
CA VAL A 321 -1.93 -47.84 -15.03
C VAL A 321 -1.04 -46.73 -15.59
N ILE A 322 -1.32 -46.27 -16.81
CA ILE A 322 -0.70 -45.07 -17.41
C ILE A 322 -1.65 -43.90 -17.25
N ALA A 323 -1.18 -42.82 -16.63
CA ALA A 323 -1.92 -41.56 -16.55
C ALA A 323 -1.41 -40.57 -17.61
N ILE A 324 -2.31 -40.07 -18.45
CA ILE A 324 -2.07 -38.98 -19.38
C ILE A 324 -2.63 -37.71 -18.76
N VAL A 325 -1.78 -36.72 -18.54
CA VAL A 325 -2.13 -35.39 -17.99
C VAL A 325 -1.76 -34.31 -18.99
N GLY A 326 -2.51 -33.20 -18.98
CA GLY A 326 -2.25 -32.08 -19.88
C GLY A 326 -2.02 -30.76 -19.17
N SER A 327 -1.90 -29.71 -19.98
CA SER A 327 -1.90 -28.33 -19.57
C SER A 327 -3.11 -28.02 -18.71
N GLN A 328 -2.90 -27.12 -17.76
CA GLN A 328 -3.99 -26.53 -17.00
C GLN A 328 -4.84 -25.56 -17.86
N PHE A 329 -4.32 -25.13 -19.02
CA PHE A 329 -5.01 -24.31 -20.00
C PHE A 329 -5.62 -25.18 -21.09
N LEU A 330 -6.83 -24.85 -21.52
CA LEU A 330 -7.54 -25.60 -22.55
C LEU A 330 -7.45 -24.87 -23.88
N TYR A 331 -6.90 -25.55 -24.89
CA TYR A 331 -6.69 -25.02 -26.23
C TYR A 331 -7.13 -26.03 -27.29
N LYS A 332 -7.42 -25.53 -28.50
CA LYS A 332 -8.05 -26.32 -29.57
C LYS A 332 -7.24 -27.54 -30.02
N GLY A 333 -5.92 -27.53 -29.86
CA GLY A 333 -5.01 -28.61 -30.27
C GLY A 333 -4.95 -29.80 -29.30
N LEU A 334 -5.41 -29.66 -28.05
CA LEU A 334 -5.16 -30.64 -26.99
C LEU A 334 -5.71 -32.04 -27.29
N TRP A 335 -6.89 -32.15 -27.89
CA TRP A 335 -7.48 -33.46 -28.24
C TRP A 335 -6.67 -34.20 -29.31
N LEU A 336 -6.07 -33.48 -30.26
CA LEU A 336 -5.24 -34.06 -31.30
C LEU A 336 -3.92 -34.59 -30.71
N GLU A 337 -3.34 -33.82 -29.78
CA GLU A 337 -2.12 -34.21 -29.09
C GLU A 337 -2.34 -35.45 -28.22
N HIS A 338 -3.45 -35.51 -27.48
CA HIS A 338 -3.84 -36.73 -26.76
C HIS A 338 -4.09 -37.92 -27.70
N ALA A 339 -4.65 -37.70 -28.90
CA ALA A 339 -4.80 -38.76 -29.90
C ALA A 339 -3.45 -39.30 -30.39
N LEU A 340 -2.45 -38.43 -30.60
CA LEU A 340 -1.09 -38.82 -30.97
C LEU A 340 -0.42 -39.63 -29.85
N VAL A 341 -0.57 -39.19 -28.59
CA VAL A 341 -0.05 -39.93 -27.43
C VAL A 341 -0.70 -41.31 -27.32
N LEU A 342 -2.03 -41.41 -27.47
CA LEU A 342 -2.72 -42.71 -27.48
C LEU A 342 -2.22 -43.59 -28.62
N GLN A 343 -2.07 -43.05 -29.83
CA GLN A 343 -1.52 -43.80 -30.96
C GLN A 343 -0.13 -44.38 -30.65
N ALA A 344 0.73 -43.64 -29.94
CA ALA A 344 2.06 -44.08 -29.55
C ALA A 344 2.07 -45.26 -28.57
N LEU A 345 1.00 -45.42 -27.79
CA LEU A 345 0.87 -46.47 -26.76
C LEU A 345 0.30 -47.78 -27.31
N LEU A 346 -0.29 -47.79 -28.51
CA LEU A 346 -0.85 -48.99 -29.13
C LEU A 346 0.12 -50.19 -29.20
N PRO A 347 1.41 -50.02 -29.53
CA PRO A 347 2.33 -51.16 -29.63
C PRO A 347 2.58 -51.88 -28.30
N LEU A 348 2.36 -51.21 -27.17
CA LEU A 348 2.56 -51.79 -25.83
C LEU A 348 1.58 -52.93 -25.54
N PHE A 349 0.43 -52.99 -26.21
CA PHE A 349 -0.56 -54.06 -26.00
C PHE A 349 -0.06 -55.46 -26.35
N ALA A 350 0.96 -55.57 -27.21
CA ALA A 350 1.56 -56.85 -27.52
C ALA A 350 2.22 -57.48 -26.28
N ASP A 351 2.81 -56.66 -25.39
CA ASP A 351 3.51 -57.11 -24.18
C ASP A 351 2.57 -57.52 -23.04
N PHE A 352 1.29 -57.13 -23.13
CA PHE A 352 0.24 -57.45 -22.14
C PHE A 352 -0.79 -58.47 -22.67
N SER A 353 -0.49 -59.16 -23.78
CA SER A 353 -1.44 -60.07 -24.44
C SER A 353 -1.51 -61.49 -23.83
N PHE A 354 -2.73 -62.01 -23.90
CA PHE A 354 -3.29 -63.25 -23.33
C PHE A 354 -2.56 -64.56 -23.67
N GLU A 355 -1.57 -64.96 -22.86
CA GLU A 355 -1.24 -66.38 -22.70
C GLU A 355 -1.29 -66.79 -21.22
N GLY A 356 -2.38 -67.46 -20.84
CA GLY A 356 -2.51 -68.22 -19.60
C GLY A 356 -2.58 -67.41 -18.29
N ASN A 357 -3.80 -67.17 -17.80
CA ASN A 357 -4.14 -66.92 -16.39
C ASN A 357 -3.27 -65.92 -15.58
N SER A 358 -2.67 -64.91 -16.22
CA SER A 358 -2.02 -63.78 -15.53
C SER A 358 -2.85 -62.51 -15.75
N SER A 359 -3.39 -61.98 -14.66
CA SER A 359 -4.47 -60.98 -14.60
C SER A 359 -4.03 -59.52 -14.75
N SER A 360 -2.91 -59.25 -15.44
CA SER A 360 -2.40 -57.87 -15.56
C SER A 360 -2.96 -57.18 -16.81
N HIS A 361 -3.89 -56.23 -16.64
CA HIS A 361 -4.43 -55.45 -17.75
C HIS A 361 -3.80 -54.05 -17.80
N LEU A 362 -3.35 -53.63 -18.98
CA LEU A 362 -2.97 -52.24 -19.24
C LEU A 362 -4.23 -51.35 -19.15
N LYS A 363 -4.16 -50.29 -18.34
CA LYS A 363 -5.20 -49.25 -18.22
C LYS A 363 -4.59 -47.89 -18.56
N VAL A 364 -5.27 -47.12 -19.40
CA VAL A 364 -4.86 -45.76 -19.76
C VAL A 364 -5.91 -44.79 -19.26
N LEU A 365 -5.50 -43.83 -18.44
CA LEU A 365 -6.40 -42.85 -17.86
C LEU A 365 -6.03 -41.46 -18.35
N VAL A 366 -7.00 -40.73 -18.90
CA VAL A 366 -6.78 -39.37 -19.40
C VAL A 366 -7.43 -38.39 -18.44
N LEU A 367 -6.62 -37.51 -17.87
CA LEU A 367 -7.06 -36.38 -17.06
C LEU A 367 -6.88 -35.10 -17.87
N SER A 368 -7.98 -34.37 -18.08
CA SER A 368 -7.97 -33.05 -18.71
C SER A 368 -8.84 -32.10 -17.90
N GLY A 369 -8.53 -30.81 -17.91
CA GLY A 369 -9.22 -29.77 -17.14
C GLY A 369 -10.67 -29.48 -17.57
N ASP A 370 -11.26 -30.28 -18.47
CA ASP A 370 -12.62 -30.11 -18.95
C ASP A 370 -13.59 -31.00 -18.15
N SER A 371 -14.46 -30.39 -17.34
CA SER A 371 -15.57 -31.08 -16.67
C SER A 371 -16.82 -31.19 -17.57
N THR A 372 -16.82 -30.55 -18.75
CA THR A 372 -17.94 -30.69 -19.69
C THR A 372 -17.85 -32.04 -20.40
N GLY A 373 -18.98 -32.75 -20.50
CA GLY A 373 -19.03 -34.09 -21.10
C GLY A 373 -18.49 -34.16 -22.54
N ASN A 374 -18.38 -33.04 -23.24
CA ASN A 374 -17.95 -32.95 -24.63
C ASN A 374 -16.53 -33.52 -24.86
N TYR A 375 -15.57 -33.22 -23.98
CA TYR A 375 -14.20 -33.72 -24.14
C TYR A 375 -14.06 -35.20 -23.76
N SER A 376 -14.84 -35.66 -22.77
CA SER A 376 -14.89 -37.10 -22.41
C SER A 376 -15.34 -37.95 -23.61
N VAL A 377 -16.37 -37.49 -24.33
CA VAL A 377 -16.89 -38.15 -25.54
C VAL A 377 -15.85 -38.14 -26.65
N ALA A 378 -15.06 -37.06 -26.79
CA ALA A 378 -13.98 -36.99 -27.76
C ALA A 378 -12.89 -38.02 -27.48
N VAL A 379 -12.43 -38.15 -26.23
CA VAL A 379 -11.42 -39.15 -25.83
C VAL A 379 -11.92 -40.57 -26.06
N GLU A 380 -13.18 -40.86 -25.71
CA GLU A 380 -13.78 -42.18 -25.98
C GLU A 380 -13.91 -42.47 -27.48
N ALA A 381 -14.28 -41.48 -28.29
CA ALA A 381 -14.37 -41.62 -29.74
C ALA A 381 -13.00 -41.89 -30.36
N ILE A 382 -11.96 -41.17 -29.91
CA ILE A 382 -10.57 -41.39 -30.32
C ILE A 382 -10.14 -42.82 -29.99
N ALA A 383 -10.37 -43.28 -28.75
CA ALA A 383 -10.01 -44.64 -28.33
C ALA A 383 -10.71 -45.72 -29.17
N ARG A 384 -12.01 -45.54 -29.48
CA ARG A 384 -12.77 -46.46 -30.36
C ARG A 384 -12.22 -46.46 -31.79
N ASN A 385 -11.89 -45.29 -32.34
CA ASN A 385 -11.32 -45.16 -33.68
C ASN A 385 -9.91 -45.79 -33.79
N LEU A 386 -9.11 -45.69 -32.72
CA LEU A 386 -7.80 -46.33 -32.60
C LEU A 386 -7.89 -47.83 -32.25
N LYS A 387 -9.10 -48.41 -32.19
CA LYS A 387 -9.37 -49.84 -31.93
C LYS A 387 -8.91 -50.33 -30.54
N TYR A 388 -8.95 -49.48 -29.52
CA TYR A 388 -8.71 -49.90 -28.14
C TYR A 388 -9.84 -50.84 -27.63
N PRO A 389 -9.51 -51.89 -26.83
CA PRO A 389 -10.52 -52.70 -26.17
C PRO A 389 -11.39 -51.85 -25.22
N ARG A 390 -12.69 -52.16 -25.16
CA ARG A 390 -13.65 -51.41 -24.31
C ARG A 390 -13.18 -51.39 -22.85
N GLY A 391 -13.21 -50.20 -22.24
CA GLY A 391 -12.84 -49.99 -20.83
C GLY A 391 -11.34 -49.90 -20.55
N THR A 392 -10.49 -49.88 -21.59
CA THR A 392 -9.04 -49.71 -21.45
C THR A 392 -8.63 -48.25 -21.28
N VAL A 393 -9.15 -47.37 -22.14
CA VAL A 393 -8.97 -45.94 -22.03
C VAL A 393 -10.18 -45.38 -21.29
N LYS A 394 -9.95 -44.69 -20.18
CA LYS A 394 -11.00 -43.99 -19.43
C LYS A 394 -10.64 -42.52 -19.28
N PHE A 395 -11.61 -41.66 -19.55
CA PHE A 395 -11.54 -40.26 -19.17
C PHE A 395 -11.99 -40.13 -17.72
N ILE A 396 -11.25 -39.37 -16.91
CA ILE A 396 -11.63 -39.06 -15.53
C ILE A 396 -11.92 -37.57 -15.45
N SER A 397 -13.15 -37.23 -15.05
CA SER A 397 -13.53 -35.83 -14.80
C SER A 397 -12.79 -35.31 -13.58
N VAL A 398 -12.64 -33.98 -13.53
CA VAL A 398 -11.84 -33.29 -12.52
C VAL A 398 -12.43 -33.34 -11.10
N ASP A 399 -13.65 -33.88 -10.94
CA ASP A 399 -14.29 -34.09 -9.63
C ASP A 399 -13.61 -35.18 -8.78
N VAL A 400 -12.72 -35.99 -9.38
CA VAL A 400 -11.91 -36.97 -8.66
C VAL A 400 -10.57 -36.34 -8.28
N ASP A 401 -10.22 -36.34 -6.99
CA ASP A 401 -8.97 -35.73 -6.48
C ASP A 401 -7.77 -36.16 -7.34
N ALA A 402 -7.21 -35.20 -8.08
CA ALA A 402 -6.09 -35.39 -8.98
C ALA A 402 -4.86 -35.99 -8.26
N ASN A 403 -4.78 -35.85 -6.94
CA ASN A 403 -3.71 -36.44 -6.15
C ASN A 403 -3.92 -37.96 -5.96
N ILE A 404 -5.14 -38.41 -5.67
CA ILE A 404 -5.50 -39.83 -5.65
C ILE A 404 -5.23 -40.43 -7.03
N PHE A 405 -5.70 -39.76 -8.08
CA PHE A 405 -5.47 -40.17 -9.46
C PHE A 405 -3.98 -40.43 -9.77
N LEU A 406 -3.12 -39.43 -9.58
CA LEU A 406 -1.68 -39.54 -9.87
C LEU A 406 -0.97 -40.54 -8.95
N SER A 407 -1.42 -40.70 -7.70
CA SER A 407 -0.84 -41.66 -6.76
C SER A 407 -1.03 -43.12 -7.22
N THR A 408 -2.15 -43.41 -7.91
CA THR A 408 -2.48 -44.77 -8.37
C THR A 408 -1.77 -45.21 -9.65
N ALA A 409 -1.34 -44.25 -10.48
CA ALA A 409 -0.65 -44.49 -11.75
C ALA A 409 0.73 -45.15 -11.56
N ASP A 410 1.17 -45.97 -12.50
CA ASP A 410 2.53 -46.53 -12.57
C ASP A 410 3.48 -45.63 -13.36
N ALA A 411 2.98 -44.96 -14.42
CA ALA A 411 3.72 -43.99 -15.22
C ALA A 411 2.83 -42.81 -15.61
N VAL A 412 3.43 -41.62 -15.75
CA VAL A 412 2.69 -40.39 -16.07
C VAL A 412 3.25 -39.77 -17.36
N ILE A 413 2.38 -39.53 -18.33
CA ILE A 413 2.71 -38.90 -19.61
C ILE A 413 2.10 -37.50 -19.65
N TYR A 414 2.93 -36.49 -19.95
CA TYR A 414 2.44 -35.16 -20.26
C TYR A 414 2.03 -35.09 -21.73
N GLY A 415 0.73 -34.96 -21.99
CA GLY A 415 0.13 -35.02 -23.32
C GLY A 415 -0.10 -33.66 -23.99
N SER A 416 0.48 -32.58 -23.47
CA SER A 416 0.31 -31.23 -24.02
C SER A 416 1.59 -30.69 -24.63
N PHE A 417 1.52 -30.20 -25.87
CA PHE A 417 2.67 -29.70 -26.62
C PHE A 417 2.76 -28.15 -26.63
N LEU A 418 1.85 -27.49 -25.92
CA LEU A 418 1.86 -26.03 -25.74
C LEU A 418 3.06 -25.58 -24.90
N GLU A 419 3.78 -24.57 -25.39
CA GLU A 419 4.92 -23.98 -24.68
C GLU A 419 4.42 -23.03 -23.57
N GLU A 420 4.55 -23.43 -22.32
CA GLU A 420 4.10 -22.66 -21.16
C GLU A 420 5.26 -21.95 -20.44
N LYS A 421 4.97 -20.83 -19.76
CA LYS A 421 5.95 -20.16 -18.88
C LYS A 421 6.15 -20.83 -17.52
N SER A 422 5.20 -21.67 -17.09
CA SER A 422 5.26 -22.37 -15.80
C SER A 422 5.55 -23.85 -16.00
N PHE A 423 6.34 -24.44 -15.11
CA PHE A 423 6.50 -25.89 -15.10
C PHE A 423 5.17 -26.55 -14.67
N PRO A 424 4.68 -27.57 -15.39
CA PRO A 424 3.36 -28.16 -15.11
C PRO A 424 3.24 -28.75 -13.70
N GLN A 425 2.21 -28.33 -12.96
CA GLN A 425 1.99 -28.79 -11.58
C GLN A 425 1.76 -30.31 -11.49
N PHE A 426 1.11 -30.91 -12.49
CA PHE A 426 0.90 -32.37 -12.53
C PHE A 426 2.21 -33.15 -12.61
N LEU A 427 3.24 -32.62 -13.30
CA LEU A 427 4.55 -33.24 -13.36
C LEU A 427 5.25 -33.19 -12.00
N ILE A 428 5.20 -32.04 -11.30
CA ILE A 428 5.74 -31.91 -9.94
C ILE A 428 5.11 -32.95 -9.02
N LYS A 429 3.77 -33.07 -9.04
CA LYS A 429 3.03 -34.05 -8.25
C LYS A 429 3.46 -35.49 -8.56
N ALA A 430 3.51 -35.86 -9.84
CA ALA A 430 3.92 -37.19 -10.28
C ALA A 430 5.34 -37.54 -9.81
N MET A 431 6.29 -36.62 -9.96
CA MET A 431 7.65 -36.78 -9.47
C MET A 431 7.68 -36.93 -7.95
N CYS A 432 6.92 -36.14 -7.18
CA CYS A 432 6.84 -36.26 -5.72
C CYS A 432 6.29 -37.63 -5.28
N PHE A 433 5.30 -38.17 -6.00
CA PHE A 433 4.83 -39.54 -5.79
C PHE A 433 5.84 -40.62 -6.22
N GLY A 434 6.98 -40.23 -6.80
CA GLY A 434 8.00 -41.12 -7.36
C GLY A 434 7.46 -41.95 -8.51
N LYS A 435 6.67 -41.32 -9.38
CA LYS A 435 6.22 -41.90 -10.65
C LYS A 435 7.16 -41.43 -11.77
N PRO A 436 7.60 -42.31 -12.67
CA PRO A 436 8.35 -41.90 -13.84
C PRO A 436 7.48 -40.98 -14.70
N ILE A 437 8.04 -39.81 -15.02
CA ILE A 437 7.40 -38.83 -15.91
C ILE A 437 7.97 -38.96 -17.32
N ILE A 438 7.08 -38.89 -18.31
CA ILE A 438 7.42 -38.85 -19.73
C ILE A 438 6.79 -37.60 -20.31
N ALA A 439 7.60 -36.70 -20.86
CA ALA A 439 7.13 -35.39 -21.28
C ALA A 439 7.71 -34.98 -22.65
N PRO A 440 7.01 -34.13 -23.42
CA PRO A 440 7.55 -33.55 -24.63
C PRO A 440 8.73 -32.64 -24.29
N ASP A 441 9.67 -32.54 -25.20
CA ASP A 441 10.89 -31.73 -25.08
C ASP A 441 10.62 -30.22 -25.26
N LEU A 442 9.83 -29.66 -24.34
CA LEU A 442 9.49 -28.24 -24.23
C LEU A 442 10.55 -27.50 -23.43
N SER A 443 10.78 -26.21 -23.73
CA SER A 443 11.85 -25.42 -23.11
C SER A 443 11.70 -25.31 -21.59
N ILE A 444 10.48 -25.11 -21.10
CA ILE A 444 10.22 -25.03 -19.65
C ILE A 444 10.38 -26.38 -18.95
N ILE A 445 10.12 -27.49 -19.64
CA ILE A 445 10.27 -28.83 -19.09
C ILE A 445 11.75 -29.20 -19.05
N ARG A 446 12.48 -28.98 -20.14
CA ARG A 446 13.93 -29.18 -20.23
C ARG A 446 14.72 -28.36 -19.21
N LYS A 447 14.19 -27.22 -18.75
CA LYS A 447 14.80 -26.43 -17.68
C LYS A 447 14.94 -27.22 -16.36
N TYR A 448 14.00 -28.12 -16.07
CA TYR A 448 13.93 -28.83 -14.78
C TYR A 448 14.04 -30.36 -14.90
N VAL A 449 13.89 -30.89 -16.12
CA VAL A 449 13.93 -32.33 -16.42
C VAL A 449 15.10 -32.62 -17.34
N ASP A 450 16.02 -33.45 -16.87
CA ASP A 450 17.14 -34.02 -17.60
C ASP A 450 16.75 -35.42 -18.11
N ASP A 451 16.82 -35.60 -19.43
CA ASP A 451 16.42 -36.86 -20.08
C ASP A 451 17.18 -38.06 -19.50
N ARG A 452 16.42 -39.10 -19.11
CA ARG A 452 16.87 -40.35 -18.49
C ARG A 452 17.57 -40.19 -17.12
N VAL A 453 17.48 -39.01 -16.50
CA VAL A 453 18.02 -38.77 -15.16
C VAL A 453 16.89 -38.63 -14.15
N ASN A 454 16.00 -37.65 -14.36
CA ASN A 454 14.86 -37.37 -13.48
C ASN A 454 13.51 -37.35 -14.25
N GLY A 455 13.52 -37.71 -15.53
CA GLY A 455 12.35 -37.90 -16.38
C GLY A 455 12.77 -38.40 -17.76
N PHE A 456 11.80 -38.69 -18.63
CA PHE A 456 12.05 -39.05 -20.03
C PHE A 456 11.48 -37.97 -20.94
N LEU A 457 12.28 -37.52 -21.91
CA LEU A 457 11.87 -36.49 -22.86
C LEU A 457 11.71 -37.05 -24.28
N PHE A 458 10.65 -36.64 -24.98
CA PHE A 458 10.45 -36.99 -26.39
C PHE A 458 10.25 -35.73 -27.27
N PRO A 459 10.78 -35.69 -28.50
CA PRO A 459 10.52 -34.58 -29.42
C PRO A 459 9.03 -34.54 -29.79
N LYS A 460 8.39 -33.37 -29.66
CA LYS A 460 6.96 -33.21 -29.99
C LYS A 460 6.68 -33.46 -31.48
N GLU A 461 7.67 -33.29 -32.35
CA GLU A 461 7.61 -33.55 -33.78
C GLU A 461 7.73 -35.04 -34.14
N ASN A 462 8.23 -35.88 -33.22
CA ASN A 462 8.46 -37.30 -33.47
C ASN A 462 7.93 -38.20 -32.35
N ILE A 463 6.66 -38.57 -32.50
CA ILE A 463 5.92 -39.41 -31.57
C ILE A 463 6.44 -40.87 -31.54
N GLU A 464 7.14 -41.35 -32.57
CA GLU A 464 7.71 -42.71 -32.53
C GLU A 464 8.74 -42.88 -31.41
N VAL A 465 9.39 -41.78 -31.00
CA VAL A 465 10.33 -41.76 -29.87
C VAL A 465 9.59 -42.05 -28.56
N LEU A 466 8.36 -41.57 -28.39
CA LEU A 466 7.52 -41.87 -27.23
C LEU A 466 7.27 -43.39 -27.12
N THR A 467 6.94 -44.05 -28.23
CA THR A 467 6.78 -45.52 -28.24
C THR A 467 8.06 -46.24 -27.79
N ARG A 468 9.23 -45.82 -28.30
CA ARG A 468 10.52 -46.41 -27.90
C ARG A 468 10.83 -46.19 -26.43
N ILE A 469 10.55 -44.99 -25.90
CA ILE A 469 10.70 -44.68 -24.48
C ILE A 469 9.79 -45.59 -23.65
N MET A 470 8.53 -45.76 -24.05
CA MET A 470 7.59 -46.59 -23.30
C MET A 470 8.00 -48.06 -23.25
N LEU A 471 8.60 -48.59 -24.33
CA LEU A 471 9.20 -49.94 -24.35
C LEU A 471 10.44 -50.07 -23.46
N ILE A 472 11.12 -48.97 -23.13
CA ILE A 472 12.22 -48.95 -22.16
C ILE A 472 11.66 -48.81 -20.73
N VAL A 473 10.58 -48.05 -20.57
CA VAL A 473 9.94 -47.80 -19.28
C VAL A 473 9.24 -49.04 -18.75
N ILE A 474 8.65 -49.84 -19.65
CA ILE A 474 7.92 -51.05 -19.33
C ILE A 474 8.74 -52.27 -19.76
N SER A 475 8.92 -53.23 -18.86
CA SER A 475 9.59 -54.51 -19.13
C SER A 475 8.79 -55.64 -18.48
N ASN A 476 8.35 -56.64 -19.27
CA ASN A 476 7.54 -57.77 -18.81
C ASN A 476 6.28 -57.33 -18.02
N GLY A 477 5.59 -56.30 -18.52
CA GLY A 477 4.37 -55.77 -17.89
C GLY A 477 4.58 -55.01 -16.57
N LYS A 478 5.82 -54.74 -16.16
CA LYS A 478 6.16 -53.97 -14.95
C LYS A 478 7.15 -52.84 -15.28
N LEU A 479 7.34 -51.89 -14.35
CA LEU A 479 8.33 -50.83 -14.53
C LEU A 479 9.75 -51.41 -14.59
N SER A 480 10.56 -50.91 -15.52
CA SER A 480 11.95 -51.32 -15.63
C SER A 480 12.79 -50.79 -14.45
N PRO A 481 13.92 -51.45 -14.10
CA PRO A 481 14.82 -50.96 -13.05
C PRO A 481 15.34 -49.55 -13.31
N LEU A 482 15.57 -49.20 -14.58
CA LEU A 482 15.96 -47.86 -14.98
C LEU A 482 14.88 -46.84 -14.62
N SER A 483 13.61 -47.13 -14.93
CA SER A 483 12.50 -46.22 -14.61
C SER A 483 12.28 -46.04 -13.12
N LEU A 484 12.50 -47.08 -12.30
CA LEU A 484 12.46 -46.96 -10.85
C LEU A 484 13.59 -46.07 -10.32
N SER A 485 14.81 -46.20 -10.86
CA SER A 485 15.94 -45.32 -10.54
C SER A 485 15.64 -43.86 -10.91
N VAL A 486 15.18 -43.62 -12.14
CA VAL A 486 14.82 -42.28 -12.64
C VAL A 486 13.72 -41.66 -11.78
N ALA A 487 12.68 -42.42 -11.44
CA ALA A 487 11.59 -41.95 -10.59
C ALA A 487 12.04 -41.64 -9.15
N SER A 488 13.01 -42.39 -8.62
CA SER A 488 13.59 -42.12 -7.30
C SER A 488 14.39 -40.81 -7.28
N ILE A 489 15.19 -40.56 -8.32
CA ILE A 489 15.93 -39.31 -8.49
C ILE A 489 14.94 -38.15 -8.66
N ALA A 490 13.92 -38.33 -9.50
CA ALA A 490 12.85 -37.36 -9.72
C ALA A 490 12.14 -36.95 -8.43
N ARG A 491 11.86 -37.91 -7.54
CA ARG A 491 11.26 -37.63 -6.23
C ARG A 491 12.14 -36.72 -5.38
N ALA A 492 13.45 -36.98 -5.33
CA ALA A 492 14.39 -36.14 -4.59
C ALA A 492 14.47 -34.72 -5.19
N THR A 493 14.55 -34.60 -6.52
CA THR A 493 14.57 -33.31 -7.21
C THR A 493 13.28 -32.51 -7.01
N ALA A 494 12.11 -33.15 -7.16
CA ALA A 494 10.82 -32.47 -7.06
C ALA A 494 10.51 -31.99 -5.64
N LYS A 495 11.04 -32.66 -4.61
CA LYS A 495 10.89 -32.25 -3.21
C LYS A 495 11.38 -30.81 -2.97
N ASN A 496 12.43 -30.39 -3.67
CA ASN A 496 13.09 -29.09 -3.51
C ASN A 496 13.11 -28.26 -4.80
N LEU A 497 12.11 -28.44 -5.67
CA LEU A 497 12.06 -27.75 -6.95
C LEU A 497 11.87 -26.25 -6.77
N MET A 498 12.63 -25.44 -7.53
CA MET A 498 12.54 -23.97 -7.59
C MET A 498 12.85 -23.22 -6.27
N VAL A 499 13.53 -23.85 -5.31
CA VAL A 499 13.93 -23.18 -4.05
C VAL A 499 14.81 -21.97 -4.36
N SER A 500 15.82 -22.14 -5.22
CA SER A 500 16.74 -21.07 -5.61
C SER A 500 16.01 -19.90 -6.26
N GLU A 501 15.16 -20.16 -7.26
CA GLU A 501 14.35 -19.11 -7.91
C GLU A 501 13.43 -18.39 -6.92
N THR A 502 12.89 -19.11 -5.94
CA THR A 502 12.02 -18.51 -4.91
C THR A 502 12.84 -17.57 -4.01
N VAL A 503 13.92 -18.06 -3.42
CA VAL A 503 14.77 -17.30 -2.49
C VAL A 503 15.38 -16.09 -3.18
N GLU A 504 15.99 -16.28 -4.35
CA GLU A 504 16.58 -15.20 -5.13
C GLU A 504 15.53 -14.21 -5.65
N GLY A 505 14.34 -14.71 -6.01
CA GLY A 505 13.21 -13.91 -6.44
C GLY A 505 12.74 -12.94 -5.37
N TYR A 506 12.52 -13.41 -4.14
CA TYR A 506 12.09 -12.55 -3.03
C TYR A 506 13.20 -11.55 -2.64
N ALA A 507 14.45 -12.01 -2.55
CA ALA A 507 15.57 -11.12 -2.23
C ALA A 507 15.76 -10.00 -3.28
N SER A 508 15.62 -10.35 -4.57
CA SER A 508 15.72 -9.37 -5.69
C SER A 508 14.53 -8.42 -5.73
N LEU A 509 13.33 -8.92 -5.42
CA LEU A 509 12.12 -8.10 -5.35
C LEU A 509 12.23 -7.08 -4.21
N LEU A 510 12.64 -7.51 -3.02
CA LEU A 510 12.83 -6.63 -1.86
C LEU A 510 13.84 -5.52 -2.17
N LYS A 511 14.96 -5.87 -2.81
CA LYS A 511 15.96 -4.88 -3.25
C LYS A 511 15.38 -3.84 -4.22
N SER A 512 14.43 -4.22 -5.06
CA SER A 512 13.82 -3.33 -6.07
C SER A 512 12.70 -2.47 -5.49
N VAL A 513 11.97 -2.98 -4.49
CA VAL A 513 10.79 -2.33 -3.90
C VAL A 513 11.14 -1.45 -2.71
N ILE A 514 12.07 -1.90 -1.86
CA ILE A 514 12.39 -1.23 -0.59
C ILE A 514 13.48 -0.18 -0.79
N LYS A 515 13.18 1.05 -0.40
CA LYS A 515 14.12 2.18 -0.41
C LYS A 515 14.63 2.39 1.01
N LEU A 516 15.89 2.03 1.22
CA LEU A 516 16.50 2.06 2.56
C LEU A 516 17.09 3.44 2.89
N PRO A 517 16.68 4.06 4.01
CA PRO A 517 17.28 5.29 4.55
C PRO A 517 18.79 5.19 4.82
N SER A 518 19.42 6.32 5.14
CA SER A 518 20.89 6.44 5.28
C SER A 518 21.46 5.75 6.51
N GLU A 519 20.68 5.72 7.59
CA GLU A 519 20.97 5.05 8.85
C GLU A 519 20.86 3.52 8.76
N VAL A 520 20.29 3.00 7.67
CA VAL A 520 20.05 1.57 7.46
C VAL A 520 21.15 0.93 6.62
N ALA A 521 21.64 -0.23 7.07
CA ALA A 521 22.67 -0.98 6.36
C ALA A 521 22.13 -1.50 5.03
N ALA A 522 22.97 -1.49 3.99
CA ALA A 522 22.60 -2.16 2.75
C ALA A 522 22.68 -3.68 2.95
N PRO A 523 21.67 -4.45 2.51
CA PRO A 523 21.74 -5.90 2.53
C PRO A 523 22.86 -6.40 1.61
N LYS A 524 23.42 -7.56 1.94
CA LYS A 524 24.41 -8.26 1.10
C LYS A 524 23.82 -8.64 -0.26
N SER A 525 24.70 -8.94 -1.22
CA SER A 525 24.27 -9.35 -2.55
C SER A 525 23.49 -10.67 -2.49
N VAL A 526 22.47 -10.83 -3.35
CA VAL A 526 21.69 -12.08 -3.50
C VAL A 526 22.60 -13.26 -3.89
N LYS A 527 23.72 -12.97 -4.57
CA LYS A 527 24.72 -13.98 -4.94
C LYS A 527 25.51 -14.53 -3.74
N GLU A 528 25.53 -13.82 -2.63
CA GLU A 528 26.27 -14.21 -1.41
C GLU A 528 25.46 -15.11 -0.47
N ILE A 529 24.16 -15.33 -0.74
CA ILE A 529 23.34 -16.30 0.01
C ILE A 529 23.96 -17.70 -0.14
N GLN A 530 24.10 -18.43 0.97
CA GLN A 530 24.69 -19.76 0.98
C GLN A 530 23.93 -20.75 0.06
N PRO A 531 24.65 -21.61 -0.70
CA PRO A 531 24.02 -22.60 -1.58
C PRO A 531 23.02 -23.51 -0.85
N LYS A 532 23.32 -23.90 0.39
CA LYS A 532 22.45 -24.76 1.22
C LYS A 532 21.04 -24.18 1.40
N LEU A 533 20.90 -22.85 1.50
CA LEU A 533 19.60 -22.19 1.65
C LEU A 533 18.85 -22.01 0.31
N LYS A 534 19.53 -22.26 -0.82
CA LYS A 534 18.96 -22.21 -2.18
C LYS A 534 18.63 -23.59 -2.74
N GLU A 535 19.18 -24.64 -2.17
CA GLU A 535 19.03 -26.01 -2.66
C GLU A 535 17.81 -26.73 -2.06
N GLU A 536 17.45 -26.45 -0.81
CA GLU A 536 16.39 -27.19 -0.10
C GLU A 536 15.43 -26.28 0.67
N TRP A 537 14.16 -26.68 0.74
CA TRP A 537 13.25 -26.08 1.72
C TRP A 537 13.68 -26.48 3.14
N CYS A 538 13.32 -25.67 4.13
CA CYS A 538 13.64 -25.93 5.55
C CYS A 538 12.82 -27.07 6.18
N TRP A 539 12.70 -28.22 5.50
CA TRP A 539 11.93 -29.39 5.93
C TRP A 539 12.28 -29.84 7.34
N HIS A 540 13.58 -29.82 7.70
CA HIS A 540 14.09 -30.22 9.01
C HIS A 540 13.43 -29.50 10.19
N LEU A 541 12.95 -28.26 10.01
CA LEU A 541 12.25 -27.49 11.04
C LEU A 541 10.79 -27.93 11.22
N PHE A 542 10.25 -28.68 10.26
CA PHE A 542 8.86 -29.11 10.21
C PHE A 542 8.69 -30.62 10.45
N GLU A 543 9.76 -31.40 10.49
CA GLU A 543 9.75 -32.87 10.70
C GLU A 543 9.08 -33.30 12.02
N ALA A 544 9.12 -32.45 13.05
CA ALA A 544 8.51 -32.72 14.36
C ALA A 544 6.97 -32.69 14.34
N PHE A 545 6.36 -32.08 13.32
CA PHE A 545 4.91 -31.98 13.22
C PHE A 545 4.37 -33.15 12.40
N LYS A 546 3.40 -33.88 12.95
CA LYS A 546 2.59 -34.81 12.15
C LYS A 546 1.88 -33.98 11.08
N ILE A 547 2.15 -34.27 9.81
CA ILE A 547 1.58 -33.52 8.69
C ILE A 547 0.08 -33.78 8.68
N SER A 548 -0.69 -32.93 9.35
CA SER A 548 -2.15 -33.02 9.32
C SER A 548 -2.66 -32.56 7.95
N ALA A 549 -3.84 -33.05 7.57
CA ALA A 549 -4.39 -32.94 6.22
C ALA A 549 -4.42 -31.48 5.72
N TYR A 550 -3.53 -31.20 4.76
CA TYR A 550 -3.39 -29.94 4.01
C TYR A 550 -4.71 -29.42 3.39
N GLU A 551 -5.72 -30.29 3.24
CA GLU A 551 -7.07 -29.95 2.78
C GLU A 551 -7.74 -28.83 3.60
N ALA A 552 -7.32 -28.60 4.85
CA ALA A 552 -7.89 -27.58 5.70
C ALA A 552 -7.78 -26.14 5.12
N ARG A 553 -6.74 -25.79 4.36
CA ARG A 553 -6.50 -24.39 3.97
C ARG A 553 -7.35 -23.88 2.83
N MET A 554 -7.50 -24.59 1.72
CA MET A 554 -8.43 -24.17 0.65
C MET A 554 -9.88 -24.07 1.17
N LEU A 555 -10.27 -25.01 2.03
CA LEU A 555 -11.54 -24.97 2.76
C LEU A 555 -11.62 -23.81 3.76
N ARG A 556 -10.52 -23.37 4.36
CA ARG A 556 -10.46 -22.17 5.22
C ARG A 556 -10.58 -20.89 4.40
N SER A 557 -9.84 -20.75 3.31
CA SER A 557 -9.87 -19.53 2.49
C SER A 557 -11.25 -19.33 1.87
N SER A 558 -11.90 -20.39 1.41
CA SER A 558 -13.29 -20.33 0.95
C SER A 558 -14.27 -19.98 2.08
N ARG A 559 -14.10 -20.53 3.29
CA ARG A 559 -14.88 -20.12 4.48
C ARG A 559 -14.65 -18.66 4.86
N TYR A 560 -13.42 -18.18 4.77
CA TYR A 560 -13.05 -16.80 5.06
C TYR A 560 -13.73 -15.83 4.09
N ILE A 561 -13.69 -16.13 2.78
CA ILE A 561 -14.38 -15.35 1.76
C ILE A 561 -15.90 -15.35 2.01
N LYS A 562 -16.51 -16.51 2.31
CA LYS A 562 -17.94 -16.57 2.71
C LYS A 562 -18.26 -15.72 3.93
N LYS A 563 -17.38 -15.70 4.94
CA LYS A 563 -17.54 -14.86 6.13
C LYS A 563 -17.53 -13.36 5.78
N ILE A 564 -16.65 -12.92 4.87
CA ILE A 564 -16.64 -11.54 4.37
C ILE A 564 -17.94 -11.22 3.62
N GLU A 565 -18.41 -12.14 2.76
CA GLU A 565 -19.67 -11.98 2.03
C GLU A 565 -20.87 -11.87 2.98
N GLU A 566 -20.93 -12.71 4.01
CA GLU A 566 -21.97 -12.68 5.05
C GLU A 566 -21.94 -11.36 5.84
N GLN A 567 -20.76 -10.94 6.30
CA GLN A 567 -20.58 -9.66 6.98
C GLN A 567 -21.06 -8.49 6.12
N TRP A 568 -20.69 -8.47 4.84
CA TRP A 568 -21.12 -7.45 3.89
C TRP A 568 -22.65 -7.41 3.76
N ASN A 569 -23.28 -8.57 3.56
CA ASN A 569 -24.73 -8.70 3.45
C ASN A 569 -25.45 -8.23 4.74
N HIS A 570 -24.87 -8.47 5.92
CA HIS A 570 -25.40 -7.97 7.19
C HIS A 570 -25.32 -6.45 7.31
N THR A 571 -24.18 -5.83 6.97
CA THR A 571 -24.06 -4.35 6.93
C THR A 571 -25.03 -3.70 5.95
N GLN A 572 -25.31 -4.33 4.80
CA GLN A 572 -26.33 -3.86 3.85
C GLN A 572 -27.75 -3.97 4.42
N ARG A 573 -28.05 -5.03 5.17
CA ARG A 573 -29.38 -5.24 5.78
C ARG A 573 -29.64 -4.23 6.92
N GLU A 574 -28.62 -3.93 7.70
CA GLU A 574 -28.66 -2.86 8.72
C GLU A 574 -28.68 -1.46 8.08
N SER A 575 -27.93 -1.24 7.01
CA SER A 575 -27.96 0.04 6.26
C SER A 575 -29.27 0.23 5.49
N SER A 576 -29.99 -0.85 5.13
CA SER A 576 -31.31 -0.76 4.48
C SER A 576 -32.44 -0.31 5.42
N GLY A 577 -32.19 -0.25 6.73
CA GLY A 577 -33.02 0.46 7.71
C GLY A 577 -32.72 1.96 7.82
N SER A 578 -31.66 2.43 7.17
CA SER A 578 -31.33 3.86 7.04
C SER A 578 -31.63 4.31 5.61
N LYS A 579 -32.36 5.41 5.48
CA LYS A 579 -32.87 5.95 4.21
C LYS A 579 -31.80 5.90 3.11
N THR A 580 -32.20 5.35 1.97
CA THR A 580 -31.55 5.43 0.66
C THR A 580 -30.95 6.81 0.43
N ALA A 581 -29.63 6.92 0.54
CA ALA A 581 -28.87 8.05 0.02
C ALA A 581 -28.87 7.90 -1.51
N LEU A 582 -29.79 8.62 -2.15
CA LEU A 582 -29.79 8.81 -3.59
C LEU A 582 -28.48 9.46 -4.03
N ASP A 583 -28.07 9.08 -5.23
CA ASP A 583 -26.99 9.58 -6.06
C ASP A 583 -26.78 11.11 -5.95
N ASP A 584 -25.88 11.51 -5.05
CA ASP A 584 -25.46 12.91 -4.81
C ASP A 584 -24.21 13.30 -5.64
N SER A 585 -23.95 12.61 -6.76
CA SER A 585 -22.81 12.95 -7.63
C SER A 585 -23.04 14.16 -8.54
N PHE A 586 -24.24 14.78 -8.50
CA PHE A 586 -24.57 15.97 -9.31
C PHE A 586 -24.90 17.25 -8.49
N PHE A 587 -24.76 17.22 -7.16
CA PHE A 587 -25.00 18.39 -6.29
C PHE A 587 -23.75 18.91 -5.53
N TYR A 588 -22.59 18.25 -5.66
CA TYR A 588 -21.41 18.57 -4.85
C TYR A 588 -20.63 19.83 -5.28
N ASP A 589 -20.60 20.18 -6.58
CA ASP A 589 -19.82 21.35 -7.03
C ASP A 589 -20.47 22.69 -6.64
N ILE A 590 -21.81 22.75 -6.60
CA ILE A 590 -22.55 23.95 -6.19
C ILE A 590 -22.54 24.11 -4.67
N TRP A 591 -22.61 23.00 -3.92
CA TRP A 591 -22.52 23.04 -2.45
C TRP A 591 -21.11 23.24 -1.93
N GLU A 592 -20.06 22.80 -2.63
CA GLU A 592 -18.68 23.15 -2.27
C GLU A 592 -18.43 24.65 -2.47
N GLU A 593 -18.83 25.24 -3.59
CA GLU A 593 -18.73 26.70 -3.76
C GLU A 593 -19.56 27.46 -2.73
N GLN A 594 -20.76 26.97 -2.41
CA GLN A 594 -21.63 27.61 -1.42
C GLN A 594 -21.11 27.45 0.02
N LYS A 595 -20.51 26.30 0.37
CA LYS A 595 -19.73 26.11 1.61
C LYS A 595 -18.49 26.97 1.61
N PHE A 596 -17.76 27.11 0.51
CA PHE A 596 -16.57 27.93 0.43
C PHE A 596 -16.93 29.41 0.60
N ILE A 597 -18.03 29.85 0.01
CA ILE A 597 -18.61 31.18 0.16
C ILE A 597 -19.16 31.39 1.57
N GLU A 598 -19.79 30.40 2.21
CA GLU A 598 -20.24 30.48 3.61
C GLU A 598 -19.06 30.47 4.59
N VAL A 599 -18.04 29.65 4.38
CA VAL A 599 -16.80 29.63 5.16
C VAL A 599 -16.06 30.94 4.97
N PHE A 600 -15.98 31.46 3.74
CA PHE A 600 -15.38 32.77 3.46
C PHE A 600 -16.18 33.92 4.08
N ASN A 601 -17.51 33.90 3.99
CA ASN A 601 -18.37 34.95 4.56
C ASN A 601 -18.47 34.87 6.08
N SER A 602 -18.40 33.68 6.67
CA SER A 602 -18.35 33.49 8.13
C SER A 602 -16.97 33.82 8.68
N LYS A 603 -15.89 33.53 7.94
CA LYS A 603 -14.52 34.01 8.22
C LYS A 603 -14.46 35.53 8.14
N LYS A 604 -15.05 36.13 7.11
CA LYS A 604 -15.14 37.59 6.94
C LYS A 604 -16.02 38.27 7.98
N ARG A 605 -17.13 37.65 8.42
CA ARG A 605 -17.96 38.14 9.55
C ARG A 605 -17.21 38.02 10.88
N ARG A 606 -16.51 36.91 11.12
CA ARG A 606 -15.62 36.74 12.29
C ARG A 606 -14.51 37.79 12.28
N GLU A 607 -13.85 38.02 11.15
CA GLU A 607 -12.83 39.07 11.00
C GLU A 607 -13.41 40.48 11.20
N GLU A 608 -14.65 40.75 10.78
CA GLU A 608 -15.34 42.04 11.02
C GLU A 608 -15.77 42.26 12.47
N GLU A 609 -16.15 41.20 13.19
CA GLU A 609 -16.48 41.20 14.63
C GLU A 609 -15.22 41.31 15.51
N GLU A 610 -14.16 40.57 15.19
CA GLU A 610 -12.82 40.65 15.80
C GLU A 610 -12.20 42.06 15.69
N LEU A 611 -12.55 42.80 14.63
CA LEU A 611 -12.10 44.17 14.39
C LEU A 611 -12.92 45.26 15.12
N LYS A 612 -14.03 44.91 15.79
CA LYS A 612 -14.77 45.81 16.71
C LYS A 612 -14.21 45.74 18.14
N ASP A 613 -13.76 44.57 18.57
CA ASP A 613 -13.14 44.39 19.91
C ASP A 613 -11.76 45.06 20.03
N ARG A 614 -11.02 45.20 18.92
CA ARG A 614 -9.69 45.86 18.91
C ARG A 614 -9.75 47.40 18.97
N THR A 615 -10.94 48.01 18.93
CA THR A 615 -11.10 49.48 18.99
C THR A 615 -11.06 50.04 20.42
N ASP A 616 -11.19 49.20 21.46
CA ASP A 616 -11.42 49.65 22.85
C ASP A 616 -10.30 49.28 23.86
N GLN A 617 -9.08 48.96 23.42
CA GLN A 617 -7.98 48.68 24.36
C GLN A 617 -6.82 49.68 24.27
N THR A 618 -6.88 50.72 25.10
CA THR A 618 -5.69 51.23 25.79
C THR A 618 -5.27 50.19 26.83
N ARG A 619 -3.96 49.90 26.92
CA ARG A 619 -3.37 48.84 27.75
C ARG A 619 -3.83 48.94 29.23
N GLY A 620 -4.73 48.05 29.61
CA GLY A 620 -5.17 47.83 31.00
C GLY A 620 -4.46 46.65 31.66
N THR A 621 -4.36 46.69 32.98
CA THR A 621 -3.75 45.67 33.86
C THR A 621 -4.41 44.28 33.69
N TRP A 622 -3.70 43.19 34.03
CA TRP A 622 -4.15 41.79 33.83
C TRP A 622 -5.57 41.49 34.38
N GLU A 623 -6.01 42.13 35.48
CA GLU A 623 -7.39 42.05 35.97
C GLU A 623 -8.46 42.54 34.97
N GLU A 624 -8.15 43.52 34.12
CA GLU A 624 -9.08 44.08 33.12
C GLU A 624 -9.19 43.18 31.89
N VAL A 625 -8.11 42.51 31.50
CA VAL A 625 -8.10 41.47 30.46
C VAL A 625 -8.92 40.25 30.88
N TYR A 626 -8.81 39.86 32.16
CA TYR A 626 -9.64 38.79 32.73
C TYR A 626 -11.13 39.19 32.78
N ARG A 627 -11.44 40.45 33.13
CA ARG A 627 -12.82 40.95 33.12
C ARG A 627 -13.39 41.15 31.71
N SER A 628 -12.58 41.52 30.71
CA SER A 628 -13.02 41.65 29.33
C SER A 628 -13.27 40.28 28.68
N ALA A 629 -12.42 39.29 28.95
CA ALA A 629 -12.64 37.90 28.55
C ALA A 629 -13.96 37.35 29.14
N LYS A 630 -14.22 37.65 30.43
CA LYS A 630 -15.46 37.25 31.11
C LYS A 630 -16.72 38.01 30.65
N ARG A 631 -16.57 39.21 30.04
CA ARG A 631 -17.67 39.96 29.42
C ARG A 631 -17.96 39.48 27.99
N ALA A 632 -16.93 39.18 27.20
CA ALA A 632 -17.07 38.55 25.88
C ALA A 632 -17.71 37.15 25.98
N ASP A 633 -17.44 36.43 27.07
CA ASP A 633 -18.10 35.17 27.41
C ASP A 633 -19.59 35.30 27.74
N ARG A 634 -20.06 36.47 28.17
CA ARG A 634 -21.49 36.73 28.45
C ARG A 634 -22.28 37.18 27.22
N THR A 635 -21.61 37.71 26.19
CA THR A 635 -22.26 38.16 24.95
C THR A 635 -22.36 37.05 23.89
N LYS A 636 -21.61 35.95 24.01
CA LYS A 636 -21.80 34.70 23.25
C LYS A 636 -22.88 33.82 23.88
N ASN A 637 -24.11 34.29 23.89
CA ASN A 637 -25.29 33.45 24.13
C ASN A 637 -25.89 33.00 22.79
N ASP A 638 -25.07 32.39 21.93
CA ASP A 638 -25.59 31.49 20.91
C ASP A 638 -25.30 30.06 21.40
N LEU A 639 -26.38 29.43 21.83
CA LEU A 639 -26.47 28.07 22.34
C LEU A 639 -26.05 27.06 21.25
N HIS A 640 -24.76 26.83 21.13
CA HIS A 640 -24.26 25.48 20.97
C HIS A 640 -23.26 25.25 22.09
N GLU A 641 -23.51 24.19 22.86
CA GLU A 641 -22.69 23.67 23.94
C GLU A 641 -21.20 23.87 23.61
N ARG A 642 -20.50 24.69 24.40
CA ARG A 642 -19.03 24.62 24.38
C ARG A 642 -18.67 23.18 24.74
N ASP A 643 -17.81 22.57 23.94
CA ASP A 643 -17.26 21.27 24.27
C ASP A 643 -16.67 21.34 25.68
N GLU A 644 -17.15 20.51 26.61
CA GLU A 644 -16.71 20.51 28.01
C GLU A 644 -15.18 20.43 28.09
N GLY A 645 -14.55 19.74 27.12
CA GLY A 645 -13.10 19.65 26.98
C GLY A 645 -12.40 20.98 26.69
N GLU A 646 -13.01 21.94 26.00
CA GLU A 646 -12.42 23.28 25.79
C GLU A 646 -12.38 24.07 27.10
N LEU A 647 -13.44 23.97 27.91
CA LEU A 647 -13.53 24.64 29.21
C LEU A 647 -12.51 24.08 30.19
N GLU A 648 -12.39 22.76 30.30
CA GLU A 648 -11.38 22.10 31.16
C GLU A 648 -9.95 22.53 30.79
N ARG A 649 -9.64 22.60 29.50
CA ARG A 649 -8.32 23.02 29.01
C ARG A 649 -7.96 24.44 29.38
N THR A 650 -8.91 25.38 29.29
CA THR A 650 -8.65 26.77 29.65
C THR A 650 -8.32 26.96 31.13
N GLY A 651 -8.71 26.01 31.99
CA GLY A 651 -8.36 25.99 33.42
C GLY A 651 -6.98 25.40 33.75
N GLN A 652 -6.31 24.75 32.78
CA GLN A 652 -5.03 24.07 33.01
C GLN A 652 -3.82 24.97 32.68
N PRO A 653 -2.66 24.79 33.34
CA PRO A 653 -1.45 25.57 33.05
C PRO A 653 -0.75 25.15 31.75
N LEU A 654 -0.97 23.91 31.29
CA LEU A 654 -0.31 23.26 30.16
C LEU A 654 -1.36 22.62 29.24
N CYS A 655 -1.14 22.68 27.92
CA CYS A 655 -1.86 21.88 26.93
C CYS A 655 -0.83 21.23 26.00
N LEU A 656 -0.96 19.91 25.78
CA LEU A 656 -0.10 19.10 24.93
C LEU A 656 -0.78 18.83 23.58
N TYR A 657 -0.16 19.25 22.49
CA TYR A 657 -0.69 19.04 21.15
C TYR A 657 -0.13 17.78 20.49
N GLU A 658 -1.01 16.98 19.88
CA GLU A 658 -0.64 15.73 19.21
C GLU A 658 -0.85 15.85 17.70
N PRO A 659 0.20 16.14 16.91
CA PRO A 659 0.10 16.24 15.46
C PRO A 659 -0.14 14.87 14.82
N TYR A 660 -1.04 14.82 13.84
CA TYR A 660 -1.33 13.60 13.10
C TYR A 660 -1.75 13.85 11.65
N PHE A 661 -1.54 12.85 10.79
CA PHE A 661 -1.78 12.94 9.33
C PHE A 661 -3.12 12.34 8.88
N GLY A 662 -3.62 11.30 9.54
CA GLY A 662 -4.83 10.62 9.08
C GLY A 662 -5.36 9.56 10.05
N GLU A 663 -6.28 8.74 9.54
CA GLU A 663 -7.09 7.82 10.36
C GLU A 663 -6.27 6.68 10.98
N GLY A 664 -5.13 6.34 10.37
CA GLY A 664 -4.26 5.28 10.87
C GLY A 664 -3.72 5.55 12.28
N THR A 665 -3.59 6.82 12.68
CA THR A 665 -3.00 7.22 13.96
C THR A 665 -4.03 7.42 15.08
N TRP A 666 -5.33 7.34 14.82
CA TRP A 666 -6.36 7.69 15.81
C TRP A 666 -6.25 6.91 17.12
N SER A 667 -5.89 5.62 17.04
CA SER A 667 -5.72 4.73 18.18
C SER A 667 -4.52 5.08 19.08
N PHE A 668 -3.60 5.92 18.61
CA PHE A 668 -2.40 6.34 19.34
C PHE A 668 -2.59 7.69 20.06
N LEU A 669 -3.69 8.40 19.78
CA LEU A 669 -3.95 9.74 20.28
C LEU A 669 -4.76 9.67 21.57
N HIS A 670 -4.47 10.58 22.49
CA HIS A 670 -5.14 10.64 23.78
C HIS A 670 -6.51 11.31 23.66
N LEU A 671 -7.39 11.00 24.62
CA LEU A 671 -8.76 11.53 24.73
C LEU A 671 -8.96 12.40 25.98
N ASN A 672 -7.95 12.53 26.85
CA ASN A 672 -8.07 13.34 28.06
C ASN A 672 -7.97 14.84 27.71
N SER A 673 -8.32 15.73 28.66
CA SER A 673 -8.27 17.17 28.44
C SER A 673 -6.85 17.76 28.37
N LEU A 674 -5.82 17.09 28.91
CA LEU A 674 -4.43 17.56 28.81
C LEU A 674 -3.93 17.58 27.35
N TYR A 675 -4.38 16.61 26.54
CA TYR A 675 -4.02 16.49 25.12
C TYR A 675 -5.08 17.11 24.20
N ARG A 676 -4.61 17.60 23.04
CA ARG A 676 -5.47 18.04 21.94
C ARG A 676 -4.86 17.66 20.60
N GLY A 677 -5.62 16.95 19.77
CA GLY A 677 -5.14 16.55 18.45
C GLY A 677 -5.04 17.73 17.49
N ILE A 678 -4.06 17.70 16.60
CA ILE A 678 -3.93 18.63 15.48
C ILE A 678 -3.76 17.86 14.17
N GLY A 679 -4.82 17.86 13.36
CA GLY A 679 -4.84 17.22 12.05
C GLY A 679 -4.11 18.06 11.01
N LEU A 680 -3.07 17.49 10.39
CA LEU A 680 -2.30 18.10 9.31
C LEU A 680 -3.00 18.00 7.95
N SER A 681 -4.08 17.22 7.88
CA SER A 681 -4.95 17.07 6.72
C SER A 681 -6.39 17.40 7.10
N THR A 682 -7.10 18.11 6.22
CA THR A 682 -8.54 18.38 6.37
C THR A 682 -9.37 17.10 6.30
N ARG A 683 -8.87 16.09 5.58
CA ARG A 683 -9.43 14.74 5.45
C ARG A 683 -8.80 13.81 6.50
N GLY A 684 -9.60 12.97 7.16
CA GLY A 684 -9.13 12.01 8.16
C GLY A 684 -9.05 12.55 9.60
N ARG A 685 -9.82 13.59 9.93
CA ARG A 685 -9.98 14.08 11.31
C ARG A 685 -10.82 13.12 12.14
N ARG A 686 -10.46 12.97 13.41
CA ARG A 686 -11.22 12.15 14.37
C ARG A 686 -12.67 12.68 14.47
N PRO A 687 -13.68 11.82 14.23
CA PRO A 687 -15.07 12.24 14.32
C PRO A 687 -15.46 12.49 15.79
N GLY A 688 -16.15 13.61 16.05
CA GLY A 688 -16.69 13.92 17.37
C GLY A 688 -15.68 14.43 18.41
N THR A 689 -14.43 14.73 18.03
CA THR A 689 -13.39 15.31 18.91
C THR A 689 -13.04 16.74 18.53
N ASP A 690 -12.75 17.61 19.50
CA ASP A 690 -12.26 18.99 19.31
C ASP A 690 -10.77 19.07 18.88
N ASP A 691 -10.46 18.42 17.77
CA ASP A 691 -9.15 18.46 17.12
C ASP A 691 -9.01 19.70 16.22
N ILE A 692 -7.82 20.30 16.22
CA ILE A 692 -7.49 21.49 15.42
C ILE A 692 -7.21 21.08 13.97
N ASP A 693 -7.78 21.82 13.02
CA ASP A 693 -7.50 21.68 11.59
C ASP A 693 -6.34 22.60 11.18
N ALA A 694 -5.14 22.05 11.02
CA ALA A 694 -3.92 22.83 10.75
C ALA A 694 -3.96 23.57 9.39
N PRO A 695 -4.38 22.97 8.25
CA PRO A 695 -4.58 23.69 6.99
C PRO A 695 -5.53 24.89 7.07
N SER A 696 -6.57 24.83 7.90
CA SER A 696 -7.48 25.97 8.10
C SER A 696 -6.79 27.17 8.76
N ARG A 697 -5.72 26.91 9.52
CA ARG A 697 -4.94 27.89 10.27
C ARG A 697 -3.76 28.40 9.47
N LEU A 698 -3.05 27.52 8.78
CA LEU A 698 -1.91 27.86 7.96
C LEU A 698 -2.14 27.35 6.53
N PRO A 699 -2.55 28.22 5.59
CA PRO A 699 -2.84 27.83 4.21
C PRO A 699 -1.67 27.15 3.49
N LEU A 700 -0.43 27.36 3.93
CA LEU A 700 0.76 26.65 3.44
C LEU A 700 0.60 25.12 3.53
N LEU A 701 -0.05 24.63 4.60
CA LEU A 701 -0.29 23.20 4.83
C LEU A 701 -1.43 22.63 3.98
N SER A 702 -2.20 23.48 3.28
CA SER A 702 -3.14 23.02 2.25
C SER A 702 -2.40 22.51 1.00
N ASN A 703 -1.14 22.92 0.80
CA ASN A 703 -0.30 22.37 -0.26
C ASN A 703 0.29 21.03 0.22
N PRO A 704 0.01 19.90 -0.47
CA PRO A 704 0.55 18.58 -0.10
C PRO A 704 2.07 18.55 -0.01
N TYR A 705 2.78 19.33 -0.84
CA TYR A 705 4.24 19.40 -0.82
C TYR A 705 4.76 19.87 0.55
N TYR A 706 4.32 21.03 1.03
CA TYR A 706 4.81 21.58 2.30
C TYR A 706 4.28 20.81 3.50
N ARG A 707 3.05 20.31 3.42
CA ARG A 707 2.48 19.45 4.46
C ARG A 707 3.35 18.22 4.69
N ASP A 708 3.76 17.54 3.61
CA ASP A 708 4.57 16.33 3.70
C ASP A 708 6.04 16.70 4.04
N ALA A 709 6.62 17.72 3.40
CA ALA A 709 8.02 18.12 3.62
C ALA A 709 8.31 18.57 5.07
N LEU A 710 7.38 19.32 5.68
CA LEU A 710 7.49 19.79 7.07
C LEU A 710 7.12 18.71 8.09
N GLY A 711 6.31 17.71 7.72
CA GLY A 711 5.92 16.66 8.64
C GLY A 711 5.08 17.18 9.82
N GLU A 712 5.26 16.55 10.98
CA GLU A 712 4.66 16.98 12.26
C GLU A 712 5.05 18.39 12.68
N TYR A 713 6.20 18.88 12.21
CA TYR A 713 6.69 20.23 12.50
C TYR A 713 5.76 21.33 11.97
N GLY A 714 4.99 21.04 10.91
CA GLY A 714 3.98 21.95 10.38
C GLY A 714 2.93 22.38 11.42
N ALA A 715 2.65 21.52 12.41
CA ALA A 715 1.73 21.84 13.50
C ALA A 715 2.20 23.03 14.35
N PHE A 716 3.51 23.20 14.53
CA PHE A 716 4.06 24.30 15.33
C PHE A 716 3.72 25.64 14.70
N PHE A 717 3.90 25.74 13.38
CA PHE A 717 3.58 26.93 12.60
C PHE A 717 2.06 27.19 12.53
N ALA A 718 1.25 26.13 12.45
CA ALA A 718 -0.20 26.27 12.43
C ALA A 718 -0.77 26.81 13.76
N ILE A 719 -0.25 26.34 14.89
CA ILE A 719 -0.68 26.80 16.23
C ILE A 719 -0.14 28.19 16.53
N SER A 720 1.11 28.48 16.17
CA SER A 720 1.68 29.81 16.39
C SER A 720 0.96 30.91 15.61
N ASN A 721 0.39 30.57 14.44
CA ASN A 721 -0.35 31.53 13.65
C ASN A 721 -1.61 31.99 14.40
N ARG A 722 -1.60 33.24 14.89
CA ARG A 722 -2.65 33.82 15.75
C ARG A 722 -2.97 32.93 16.97
N ILE A 723 -1.93 32.61 17.73
CA ILE A 723 -1.95 31.68 18.87
C ILE A 723 -3.00 32.01 19.93
N ASP A 724 -3.26 33.30 20.16
CA ASP A 724 -4.21 33.86 21.13
C ASP A 724 -5.65 33.37 20.95
N ARG A 725 -5.99 32.91 19.74
CA ARG A 725 -7.31 32.37 19.41
C ARG A 725 -7.53 30.92 19.81
N ILE A 726 -6.45 30.15 19.97
CA ILE A 726 -6.51 28.69 20.14
C ILE A 726 -5.90 28.27 21.47
N HIS A 727 -4.78 28.88 21.83
CA HIS A 727 -3.99 28.50 22.98
C HIS A 727 -3.92 29.67 23.95
N LYS A 728 -4.52 29.49 25.13
CA LYS A 728 -4.58 30.51 26.20
C LYS A 728 -3.75 30.14 27.42
N ASN A 729 -3.18 28.94 27.43
CA ASN A 729 -2.42 28.41 28.56
C ASN A 729 -1.04 29.08 28.63
N ALA A 730 -0.45 29.07 29.83
CA ALA A 730 0.87 29.66 30.06
C ALA A 730 2.01 28.80 29.48
N TRP A 731 1.76 27.50 29.33
CA TRP A 731 2.67 26.52 28.76
C TRP A 731 2.02 25.75 27.62
N ILE A 732 2.85 25.43 26.64
CA ILE A 732 2.51 24.65 25.46
C ILE A 732 3.49 23.49 25.34
N GLY A 733 2.99 22.32 24.96
CA GLY A 733 3.86 21.22 24.58
C GLY A 733 3.32 20.43 23.40
N PHE A 734 4.14 19.50 22.94
CA PHE A 734 3.87 18.67 21.81
C PHE A 734 4.27 17.23 22.13
N GLN A 735 3.52 16.29 21.57
CA GLN A 735 3.82 14.86 21.66
C GLN A 735 3.56 14.22 20.31
N SER A 736 4.59 13.62 19.71
CA SER A 736 4.36 12.77 18.54
C SER A 736 3.54 11.55 18.94
N TRP A 737 2.54 11.19 18.13
CA TRP A 737 1.76 9.95 18.30
C TRP A 737 2.66 8.70 18.30
N ARG A 738 3.85 8.80 17.69
CA ARG A 738 4.87 7.74 17.69
C ARG A 738 5.48 7.49 19.05
N ALA A 739 5.51 8.49 19.94
CA ALA A 739 5.94 8.28 21.33
C ALA A 739 4.99 7.32 22.05
N THR A 740 3.68 7.45 21.83
CA THR A 740 2.67 6.49 22.32
C THR A 740 2.92 5.10 21.77
N ALA A 741 3.22 4.98 20.47
CA ALA A 741 3.51 3.71 19.82
C ALA A 741 4.71 2.97 20.45
N ARG A 742 5.73 3.74 20.86
CA ARG A 742 6.96 3.22 21.49
C ARG A 742 6.83 3.02 23.00
N LYS A 743 5.65 3.31 23.59
CA LYS A 743 5.44 3.32 25.05
C LYS A 743 6.33 4.33 25.78
N GLU A 744 6.64 5.44 25.12
CA GLU A 744 7.43 6.55 25.65
C GLU A 744 6.56 7.80 25.92
N SER A 745 5.24 7.71 25.79
CA SER A 745 4.30 8.74 26.20
C SER A 745 4.28 8.90 27.73
N LEU A 746 3.97 10.10 28.21
CA LEU A 746 3.91 10.37 29.65
C LEU A 746 2.82 9.51 30.33
N SER A 747 3.18 8.82 31.41
CA SER A 747 2.24 8.18 32.32
C SER A 747 1.46 9.25 33.09
N ARG A 748 0.31 8.91 33.67
CA ARG A 748 -0.44 9.84 34.53
C ARG A 748 0.43 10.41 35.66
N ILE A 749 1.34 9.61 36.22
CA ILE A 749 2.25 10.04 37.28
C ILE A 749 3.22 11.11 36.74
N ALA A 750 3.78 10.87 35.56
CA ALA A 750 4.69 11.82 34.91
C ALA A 750 3.98 13.11 34.47
N GLU A 751 2.73 13.02 33.99
CA GLU A 751 1.88 14.16 33.69
C GLU A 751 1.67 15.05 34.92
N TYR A 752 1.30 14.44 36.07
CA TYR A 752 1.15 15.18 37.32
C TYR A 752 2.46 15.83 37.79
N ALA A 753 3.58 15.10 37.72
CA ALA A 753 4.89 15.65 38.09
C ALA A 753 5.29 16.84 37.20
N LEU A 754 5.01 16.78 35.90
CA LEU A 754 5.25 17.88 34.96
C LEU A 754 4.40 19.10 35.30
N ILE A 755 3.10 18.90 35.54
CA ILE A 755 2.18 19.98 35.90
C ILE A 755 2.58 20.62 37.24
N ASP A 756 2.93 19.82 38.25
CA ASP A 756 3.39 20.30 39.56
C ASP A 756 4.68 21.14 39.45
N ALA A 757 5.66 20.70 38.65
CA ALA A 757 6.89 21.46 38.42
C ALA A 757 6.64 22.80 37.71
N ILE A 758 5.67 22.83 36.79
CA ILE A 758 5.23 24.05 36.09
C ILE A 758 4.54 25.01 37.07
N GLN A 759 3.61 24.51 37.89
CA GLN A 759 2.85 25.32 38.85
C GLN A 759 3.74 25.87 39.97
N SER A 760 4.64 25.05 40.50
CA SER A 760 5.63 25.43 41.50
C SER A 760 6.75 26.34 40.96
N ARG A 761 6.78 26.58 39.64
CA ARG A 761 7.82 27.37 38.93
C ARG A 761 9.25 26.91 39.26
N LYS A 762 9.43 25.62 39.54
CA LYS A 762 10.67 25.03 40.07
C LYS A 762 11.90 25.31 39.20
N ASN A 763 11.73 25.32 37.88
CA ASN A 763 12.83 25.45 36.92
C ASN A 763 12.75 26.71 36.04
N GLY A 764 11.76 27.58 36.24
CA GLY A 764 11.61 28.82 35.46
C GLY A 764 11.40 28.55 33.97
N ASP A 765 12.20 29.19 33.11
CA ASP A 765 12.13 29.03 31.65
C ASP A 765 12.94 27.81 31.19
N THR A 766 12.23 26.71 30.96
CA THR A 766 12.79 25.37 30.78
C THR A 766 12.11 24.64 29.62
N LEU A 767 12.92 23.97 28.80
CA LEU A 767 12.49 22.91 27.88
C LEU A 767 12.40 21.59 28.66
N TYR A 768 11.19 21.13 28.93
CA TYR A 768 10.96 19.76 29.40
C TYR A 768 10.86 18.83 28.19
N PHE A 769 11.53 17.69 28.21
CA PHE A 769 11.42 16.68 27.16
C PHE A 769 11.49 15.28 27.75
N TRP A 770 10.90 14.29 27.08
CA TRP A 770 10.81 12.91 27.62
C TRP A 770 11.24 11.81 26.66
N VAL A 771 11.41 12.10 25.37
CA VAL A 771 12.01 11.15 24.41
C VAL A 771 13.47 11.48 24.20
N ARG A 772 14.35 10.52 24.44
CA ARG A 772 15.81 10.71 24.51
C ARG A 772 16.53 10.19 23.26
N MET A 773 17.49 10.95 22.76
CA MET A 773 18.31 10.59 21.60
C MET A 773 19.22 9.37 21.83
N ASP A 774 19.73 9.18 23.05
CA ASP A 774 20.65 8.08 23.40
C ASP A 774 19.94 6.71 23.51
N MET A 775 18.61 6.72 23.65
CA MET A 775 17.77 5.53 23.67
C MET A 775 17.06 5.29 22.32
N ASP A 776 17.25 6.18 21.35
CA ASP A 776 16.59 6.06 20.05
C ASP A 776 17.15 4.84 19.28
N PRO A 777 16.30 3.95 18.73
CA PRO A 777 16.74 2.80 17.93
C PRO A 777 17.59 3.17 16.70
N ARG A 778 17.50 4.41 16.22
CA ARG A 778 18.34 4.95 15.13
C ARG A 778 19.76 5.29 15.60
N ASN A 779 20.04 5.27 16.91
CA ASN A 779 21.33 5.62 17.50
C ASN A 779 21.92 4.51 18.41
N PRO A 780 22.11 3.28 17.92
CA PRO A 780 22.58 2.16 18.74
C PRO A 780 24.02 2.35 19.26
N LEU A 781 24.81 3.18 18.58
CA LEU A 781 26.20 3.49 18.94
C LEU A 781 26.34 4.73 19.84
N GLN A 782 25.23 5.33 20.30
CA GLN A 782 25.20 6.51 21.15
C GLN A 782 26.10 7.65 20.64
N GLN A 783 25.94 8.00 19.37
CA GLN A 783 26.74 9.03 18.70
C GLN A 783 26.46 10.43 19.25
N ASP A 784 27.40 11.34 19.02
CA ASP A 784 27.20 12.76 19.28
C ASP A 784 26.04 13.34 18.44
N PHE A 785 25.56 14.52 18.86
CA PHE A 785 24.41 15.19 18.25
C PHE A 785 24.51 15.34 16.72
N TRP A 786 25.66 15.80 16.23
CA TRP A 786 25.80 16.10 14.81
C TRP A 786 26.02 14.83 13.98
N SER A 787 26.71 13.84 14.54
CA SER A 787 26.88 12.52 13.92
C SER A 787 25.54 11.79 13.81
N PHE A 788 24.70 11.83 14.84
CA PHE A 788 23.32 11.33 14.78
C PHE A 788 22.49 12.06 13.72
N CYS A 789 22.57 13.40 13.68
CA CYS A 789 21.82 14.19 12.71
C CYS A 789 22.25 13.88 11.26
N ASP A 790 23.56 13.73 11.00
CA ASP A 790 24.09 13.31 9.71
C ASP A 790 23.59 11.90 9.34
N ALA A 791 23.53 10.99 10.32
CA ALA A 791 23.09 9.61 10.11
C ALA A 791 21.67 9.51 9.56
N ILE A 792 20.74 10.29 10.11
CA ILE A 792 19.33 10.31 9.70
C ILE A 792 19.07 11.25 8.51
N ASN A 793 20.08 11.96 7.97
CA ASN A 793 19.94 12.92 6.86
C ASN A 793 21.00 12.70 5.76
N ALA A 794 21.35 11.45 5.46
CA ALA A 794 22.28 11.07 4.38
C ALA A 794 23.67 11.74 4.40
N GLY A 795 24.14 12.16 5.58
CA GLY A 795 25.45 12.79 5.78
C GLY A 795 25.46 14.31 5.55
N ASN A 796 24.32 14.92 5.23
CA ASN A 796 24.24 16.31 4.82
C ASN A 796 23.59 17.23 5.88
N CYS A 797 23.34 16.75 7.11
CA CYS A 797 22.74 17.58 8.15
C CYS A 797 23.63 18.77 8.51
N LYS A 798 24.92 18.53 8.78
CA LYS A 798 25.87 19.61 9.10
C LYS A 798 25.93 20.67 8.02
N PHE A 799 25.96 20.24 6.76
CA PHE A 799 25.97 21.12 5.60
C PHE A 799 24.69 21.94 5.53
N ALA A 800 23.52 21.30 5.60
CA ALA A 800 22.22 21.98 5.54
C ALA A 800 22.03 22.98 6.69
N PHE A 801 22.46 22.65 7.91
CA PHE A 801 22.43 23.58 9.03
C PHE A 801 23.35 24.78 8.83
N SER A 802 24.59 24.55 8.41
CA SER A 802 25.57 25.61 8.12
C SER A 802 25.03 26.57 7.07
N GLU A 803 24.53 26.02 5.97
CA GLU A 803 24.02 26.76 4.82
C GLU A 803 22.74 27.53 5.14
N ALA A 804 21.79 26.90 5.84
CA ALA A 804 20.57 27.58 6.28
C ALA A 804 20.88 28.71 7.27
N LEU A 805 21.76 28.49 8.27
CA LEU A 805 22.15 29.55 9.21
C LEU A 805 22.90 30.68 8.51
N ARG A 806 23.81 30.37 7.58
CA ARG A 806 24.54 31.38 6.79
C ARG A 806 23.57 32.28 6.02
N ARG A 807 22.61 31.68 5.34
CA ARG A 807 21.60 32.41 4.55
C ARG A 807 20.64 33.19 5.44
N MET A 808 20.22 32.60 6.55
CA MET A 808 19.33 33.24 7.53
C MET A 808 19.97 34.50 8.14
N TYR A 809 21.24 34.43 8.51
CA TYR A 809 21.96 35.55 9.13
C TYR A 809 22.67 36.48 8.12
N GLY A 810 22.59 36.22 6.81
CA GLY A 810 23.19 37.08 5.77
C GLY A 810 24.72 37.11 5.77
N ILE A 811 25.37 36.00 6.18
CA ILE A 811 26.83 35.94 6.35
C ILE A 811 27.51 35.67 5.00
N GLN A 812 28.42 36.55 4.57
CA GLN A 812 29.07 36.52 3.24
C GLN A 812 30.31 35.61 3.14
N HIS A 813 30.91 35.22 4.26
CA HIS A 813 32.07 34.32 4.31
C HIS A 813 31.65 32.89 4.69
N ASN A 814 32.46 31.89 4.31
CA ASN A 814 32.23 30.50 4.71
C ASN A 814 32.21 30.39 6.25
N LEU A 815 31.04 30.09 6.80
CA LEU A 815 30.89 29.66 8.18
C LEU A 815 31.37 28.22 8.28
N ASP A 816 32.66 28.03 8.55
CA ASP A 816 33.23 26.70 8.76
C ASP A 816 32.81 26.10 10.11
N SER A 817 32.23 26.90 11.01
CA SER A 817 31.83 26.48 12.35
C SER A 817 30.31 26.37 12.49
N LEU A 818 29.82 25.19 12.88
CA LEU A 818 28.48 24.99 13.40
C LEU A 818 28.37 25.40 14.88
N PRO A 819 27.16 25.66 15.40
CA PRO A 819 26.95 25.82 16.82
C PRO A 819 27.49 24.59 17.59
N PRO A 820 28.38 24.78 18.59
CA PRO A 820 28.98 23.67 19.29
C PRO A 820 27.96 22.94 20.16
N MET A 821 27.79 21.64 19.90
CA MET A 821 26.91 20.74 20.66
C MET A 821 27.78 19.73 21.43
N PRO A 822 27.82 19.77 22.77
CA PRO A 822 28.74 18.95 23.56
C PRO A 822 28.35 17.46 23.62
N GLY A 823 29.36 16.58 23.66
CA GLY A 823 29.22 15.14 23.94
C GLY A 823 29.50 14.81 25.41
N GLU A 824 28.96 15.60 26.35
CA GLU A 824 29.26 15.54 27.79
C GLU A 824 28.56 14.37 28.55
N GLY A 825 28.05 13.35 27.84
CA GLY A 825 27.32 12.21 28.42
C GLY A 825 25.82 12.46 28.71
N ASP A 826 25.39 13.72 28.60
CA ASP A 826 23.99 14.13 28.62
C ASP A 826 23.29 13.85 27.27
N THR A 827 21.96 13.86 27.27
CA THR A 827 21.14 13.48 26.10
C THR A 827 20.29 14.63 25.54
N TRP A 828 19.86 14.46 24.29
CA TRP A 828 19.08 15.43 23.51
C TRP A 828 17.64 14.95 23.28
N SER A 829 16.73 15.90 23.00
CA SER A 829 15.33 15.60 22.67
C SER A 829 15.19 15.12 21.23
N VAL A 830 14.35 14.11 20.99
CA VAL A 830 13.97 13.62 19.65
C VAL A 830 12.45 13.44 19.57
N MET A 831 11.93 13.15 18.38
CA MET A 831 10.50 12.89 18.11
C MET A 831 9.53 14.02 18.51
N LEU A 832 10.00 15.27 18.58
CA LEU A 832 9.17 16.45 18.84
C LEU A 832 8.31 16.36 20.13
N SER A 833 8.81 15.63 21.14
CA SER A 833 8.11 15.36 22.40
C SER A 833 8.68 16.19 23.55
N TRP A 834 8.14 17.40 23.72
CA TRP A 834 8.62 18.39 24.68
C TRP A 834 7.56 19.44 25.07
N ALA A 835 7.80 20.19 26.15
CA ALA A 835 6.98 21.32 26.61
C ALA A 835 7.82 22.56 26.97
N LEU A 836 7.28 23.75 26.68
CA LEU A 836 7.90 25.07 26.90
C LEU A 836 6.88 26.09 27.43
N PRO A 837 7.34 27.17 28.08
CA PRO A 837 6.49 28.35 28.26
C PRO A 837 6.04 28.88 26.90
N THR A 838 4.77 29.31 26.79
CA THR A 838 4.18 29.78 25.52
C THR A 838 4.98 30.94 24.91
N ARG A 839 5.56 31.81 25.75
CA ARG A 839 6.46 32.88 25.30
C ARG A 839 7.72 32.31 24.61
N SER A 840 8.40 31.37 25.24
CA SER A 840 9.62 30.76 24.73
C SER A 840 9.35 29.95 23.46
N PHE A 841 8.19 29.31 23.36
CA PHE A 841 7.71 28.68 22.14
C PHE A 841 7.61 29.67 20.97
N LEU A 842 7.04 30.87 21.18
CA LEU A 842 6.94 31.87 20.12
C LEU A 842 8.33 32.37 19.66
N GLU A 843 9.28 32.50 20.58
CA GLU A 843 10.67 32.83 20.25
C GLU A 843 11.34 31.73 19.42
N PHE A 844 11.08 30.47 19.75
CA PHE A 844 11.56 29.32 18.99
C PHE A 844 10.93 29.25 17.60
N VAL A 845 9.61 29.46 17.49
CA VAL A 845 8.91 29.44 16.21
C VAL A 845 9.46 30.51 15.27
N MET A 846 9.67 31.74 15.77
CA MET A 846 10.28 32.83 15.01
C MET A 846 11.64 32.43 14.41
N PHE A 847 12.53 31.85 15.23
CA PHE A 847 13.80 31.30 14.75
C PHE A 847 13.60 30.20 13.71
N SER A 848 12.77 29.20 14.00
CA SER A 848 12.59 28.05 13.11
C SER A 848 11.92 28.41 11.78
N ARG A 849 11.07 29.45 11.77
CA ARG A 849 10.41 30.00 10.59
C ARG A 849 11.42 30.56 9.59
N MET A 850 12.33 31.41 10.08
CA MET A 850 13.42 31.96 9.28
C MET A 850 14.40 30.87 8.83
N PHE A 851 14.68 29.88 9.68
CA PHE A 851 15.52 28.74 9.33
C PHE A 851 14.91 27.89 8.20
N VAL A 852 13.62 27.56 8.29
CA VAL A 852 12.89 26.80 7.25
C VAL A 852 12.80 27.57 5.94
N ASP A 853 12.60 28.87 5.97
CA ASP A 853 12.64 29.71 4.76
C ASP A 853 14.00 29.64 4.05
N ALA A 854 15.08 29.76 4.83
CA ALA A 854 16.44 29.65 4.32
C ALA A 854 16.74 28.26 3.73
N LEU A 855 16.24 27.21 4.38
CA LEU A 855 16.38 25.81 3.95
C LEU A 855 15.61 25.54 2.66
N ASP A 856 14.33 25.94 2.60
CA ASP A 856 13.47 25.70 1.46
C ASP A 856 13.96 26.44 0.22
N ALA A 857 14.42 27.68 0.37
CA ALA A 857 14.98 28.45 -0.73
C ALA A 857 16.26 27.84 -1.35
N GLN A 858 16.83 26.79 -0.76
CA GLN A 858 17.93 26.01 -1.33
C GLN A 858 17.46 24.71 -1.99
N MET A 859 16.42 24.08 -1.44
CA MET A 859 16.01 22.73 -1.84
C MET A 859 14.76 22.68 -2.71
N TYR A 860 13.91 23.71 -2.65
CA TYR A 860 12.56 23.69 -3.20
C TYR A 860 12.52 23.31 -4.68
N ASP A 861 13.31 23.96 -5.53
CA ASP A 861 13.22 23.75 -6.98
C ASP A 861 13.56 22.30 -7.37
N GLU A 862 14.65 21.75 -6.84
CA GLU A 862 15.08 20.37 -7.13
C GLU A 862 14.13 19.33 -6.51
N HIS A 863 13.69 19.57 -5.28
CA HIS A 863 12.82 18.67 -4.55
C HIS A 863 11.39 18.68 -5.09
N HIS A 864 10.84 19.84 -5.44
CA HIS A 864 9.49 19.97 -5.98
C HIS A 864 9.38 19.42 -7.40
N GLN A 865 10.36 19.70 -8.28
CA GLN A 865 10.31 19.26 -9.67
C GLN A 865 10.61 17.77 -9.83
N ASN A 866 11.65 17.28 -9.15
CA ASN A 866 12.15 15.92 -9.37
C ASN A 866 11.90 14.98 -8.19
N GLY A 867 11.42 15.47 -7.04
CA GLY A 867 11.29 14.69 -5.81
C GLY A 867 12.63 14.40 -5.13
N HIS A 868 13.74 14.96 -5.61
CA HIS A 868 15.07 14.69 -5.08
C HIS A 868 15.38 15.56 -3.87
N CYS A 869 15.72 14.91 -2.76
CA CYS A 869 16.12 15.55 -1.52
C CYS A 869 17.55 15.12 -1.18
N TYR A 870 18.50 16.04 -1.06
CA TYR A 870 19.89 15.66 -0.73
C TYR A 870 20.06 15.19 0.72
N LEU A 871 19.07 15.42 1.59
CA LEU A 871 18.98 14.81 2.93
C LEU A 871 18.51 13.34 2.89
N SER A 872 18.22 12.80 1.69
CA SER A 872 17.77 11.43 1.49
C SER A 872 18.49 10.75 0.31
N PHE A 873 18.47 9.42 0.30
CA PHE A 873 19.04 8.61 -0.79
C PHE A 873 18.07 8.38 -1.95
N SER A 874 16.77 8.51 -1.69
CA SER A 874 15.71 8.31 -2.68
C SER A 874 14.81 9.54 -2.75
N LYS A 875 13.85 9.52 -3.68
CA LYS A 875 12.74 10.48 -3.64
C LYS A 875 12.04 10.35 -2.29
N ASP A 876 11.92 11.45 -1.57
CA ASP A 876 11.45 11.46 -0.18
C ASP A 876 10.53 12.65 0.03
N LYS A 877 9.25 12.37 0.30
CA LYS A 877 8.26 13.42 0.52
C LYS A 877 8.49 14.19 1.82
N PHE A 878 9.20 13.60 2.79
CA PHE A 878 9.41 14.13 4.13
C PHE A 878 10.79 14.79 4.30
N CYS A 879 11.28 15.44 3.23
CA CYS A 879 12.67 15.92 3.11
C CYS A 879 13.19 16.72 4.32
N TYR A 880 12.39 17.66 4.86
CA TYR A 880 12.85 18.55 5.94
C TYR A 880 12.61 17.95 7.34
N SER A 881 11.60 17.09 7.46
CA SER A 881 11.06 16.60 8.74
C SER A 881 12.13 16.07 9.72
N ARG A 882 13.06 15.23 9.24
CA ARG A 882 14.13 14.62 10.05
C ARG A 882 15.15 15.62 10.54
N LEU A 883 15.46 16.64 9.74
CA LEU A 883 16.35 17.73 10.12
C LEU A 883 15.67 18.64 11.16
N LEU A 884 14.39 18.96 10.95
CA LEU A 884 13.60 19.81 11.85
C LEU A 884 13.34 19.14 13.21
N GLU A 885 13.30 17.81 13.26
CA GLU A 885 13.16 17.02 14.48
C GLU A 885 14.16 17.44 15.58
N VAL A 886 15.40 17.74 15.20
CA VAL A 886 16.49 18.05 16.15
C VAL A 886 16.73 19.55 16.35
N LEU A 887 16.03 20.42 15.59
CA LEU A 887 16.26 21.87 15.56
C LEU A 887 16.06 22.55 16.92
N VAL A 888 15.09 22.08 17.71
CA VAL A 888 14.79 22.64 19.05
C VAL A 888 15.97 22.53 20.01
N ASN A 889 16.80 21.50 19.88
CA ASN A 889 17.97 21.29 20.73
C ASN A 889 19.01 22.39 20.52
N VAL A 890 19.28 22.74 19.26
CA VAL A 890 20.22 23.81 18.90
C VAL A 890 19.72 25.14 19.46
N TRP A 891 18.45 25.46 19.22
CA TRP A 891 17.86 26.70 19.74
C TRP A 891 17.90 26.76 21.27
N ALA A 892 17.43 25.72 21.97
CA ALA A 892 17.33 25.70 23.42
C ALA A 892 18.71 25.79 24.09
N TYR A 893 19.72 25.08 23.54
CA TYR A 893 21.08 25.12 24.05
C TYR A 893 21.72 26.50 23.90
N HIS A 894 21.65 27.11 22.71
CA HIS A 894 22.34 28.37 22.42
C HIS A 894 21.58 29.62 22.88
N SER A 895 20.26 29.54 23.13
CA SER A 895 19.44 30.61 23.73
C SER A 895 19.45 30.60 25.27
N ALA A 896 20.27 29.75 25.90
CA ALA A 896 20.41 29.63 27.35
C ALA A 896 19.15 29.15 28.10
N ARG A 897 18.30 28.34 27.46
CA ARG A 897 17.17 27.67 28.13
C ARG A 897 17.67 26.50 28.96
N ARG A 898 17.07 26.29 30.14
CA ARG A 898 17.30 25.03 30.88
C ARG A 898 16.68 23.88 30.10
N MET A 899 17.32 22.73 30.11
CA MET A 899 16.81 21.51 29.48
C MET A 899 16.67 20.46 30.56
N VAL A 900 15.47 19.90 30.71
CA VAL A 900 15.16 18.93 31.76
C VAL A 900 14.51 17.72 31.13
N TYR A 901 15.16 16.58 31.30
CA TYR A 901 14.58 15.29 30.98
C TYR A 901 13.52 14.92 32.03
N VAL A 902 12.36 14.49 31.57
CA VAL A 902 11.28 13.94 32.39
C VAL A 902 11.16 12.46 32.06
N ASN A 903 11.35 11.60 33.06
CA ASN A 903 11.14 10.17 32.89
C ASN A 903 9.65 9.90 32.63
N PRO A 904 9.27 9.30 31.48
CA PRO A 904 7.87 9.17 31.09
C PRO A 904 7.07 8.23 32.00
N GLU A 905 7.70 7.27 32.66
CA GLU A 905 7.01 6.34 33.56
C GLU A 905 6.85 6.90 34.97
N THR A 906 7.94 7.43 35.54
CA THR A 906 8.04 7.81 36.96
C THR A 906 7.83 9.30 37.23
N GLY A 907 7.98 10.17 36.22
CA GLY A 907 7.97 11.62 36.38
C GLY A 907 9.24 12.22 36.99
N MET A 908 10.28 11.41 37.23
CA MET A 908 11.56 11.92 37.74
C MET A 908 12.19 12.91 36.76
N MET A 909 12.69 14.04 37.28
CA MET A 909 13.25 15.12 36.48
C MET A 909 14.76 15.23 36.67
N GLN A 910 15.50 15.31 35.56
CA GLN A 910 16.95 15.47 35.56
C GLN A 910 17.36 16.59 34.60
N GLU A 911 18.07 17.60 35.10
CA GLU A 911 18.63 18.67 34.25
C GLU A 911 19.72 18.07 33.34
N GLN A 912 19.61 18.35 32.05
CA GLN A 912 20.53 17.92 30.99
C GLN A 912 21.31 19.12 30.49
N HIS A 913 22.60 18.93 30.24
CA HIS A 913 23.57 19.96 29.87
C HIS A 913 23.50 21.13 30.86
N ASN A 914 24.03 21.02 32.08
CA ASN A 914 23.82 22.04 33.12
C ASN A 914 24.03 23.50 32.64
N LEU A 915 23.08 24.41 32.88
CA LEU A 915 23.17 25.78 32.37
C LEU A 915 24.48 26.51 32.79
N LYS A 916 25.02 26.19 33.98
CA LYS A 916 26.27 26.79 34.47
C LYS A 916 27.49 26.33 33.67
N SER A 917 27.54 25.09 33.20
CA SER A 917 28.68 24.55 32.43
C SER A 917 28.72 25.07 30.99
N ARG A 918 27.59 25.60 30.47
CA ARG A 918 27.48 26.16 29.12
C ARG A 918 28.07 27.57 28.95
N ARG A 919 28.43 28.26 30.05
CA ARG A 919 28.96 29.64 29.99
C ARG A 919 30.19 29.73 29.09
N GLY A 920 30.20 30.68 28.16
CA GLY A 920 31.29 30.86 27.18
C GLY A 920 31.23 29.92 25.97
N LYS A 921 30.40 28.87 25.99
CA LYS A 921 30.21 27.93 24.86
C LYS A 921 28.98 28.26 24.01
N MET A 922 27.98 28.94 24.59
CA MET A 922 26.71 29.27 23.92
C MET A 922 26.84 30.43 22.93
N TRP A 923 25.98 30.44 21.92
CA TRP A 923 25.93 31.46 20.87
C TRP A 923 24.83 32.50 21.15
N ILE A 924 24.75 32.97 22.40
CA ILE A 924 23.61 33.77 22.91
C ILE A 924 23.30 34.98 22.04
N LYS A 925 24.31 35.66 21.48
CA LYS A 925 24.09 36.84 20.63
C LYS A 925 23.24 36.52 19.39
N TRP A 926 23.51 35.40 18.74
CA TRP A 926 22.83 34.95 17.52
C TRP A 926 21.40 34.47 17.79
N PHE A 927 21.17 33.89 18.97
CA PHE A 927 19.88 33.33 19.39
C PHE A 927 19.12 34.25 20.36
N SER A 928 19.53 35.51 20.49
CA SER A 928 18.87 36.46 21.38
C SER A 928 17.51 36.90 20.80
N TYR A 929 16.51 37.09 21.66
CA TYR A 929 15.19 37.56 21.25
C TYR A 929 15.27 38.86 20.44
N THR A 930 16.11 39.80 20.85
CA THR A 930 16.29 41.10 20.19
C THR A 930 16.82 40.95 18.77
N THR A 931 17.81 40.07 18.57
CA THR A 931 18.39 39.82 17.24
C THR A 931 17.39 39.10 16.34
N LEU A 932 16.81 38.01 16.82
CA LEU A 932 15.83 37.23 16.05
C LEU A 932 14.62 38.08 15.66
N LYS A 933 14.13 38.92 16.58
CA LYS A 933 13.00 39.81 16.32
C LYS A 933 13.33 40.86 15.26
N SER A 934 14.48 41.53 15.35
CA SER A 934 14.88 42.52 14.34
C SER A 934 14.93 41.89 12.95
N MET A 935 15.56 40.71 12.84
CA MET A 935 15.66 39.99 11.56
C MET A 935 14.29 39.56 11.03
N ASP A 936 13.40 39.09 11.90
CA ASP A 936 12.05 38.67 11.53
C ASP A 936 11.23 39.85 10.97
N GLU A 937 11.36 41.02 11.60
CA GLU A 937 10.73 42.27 11.17
C GLU A 937 11.31 42.76 9.81
N ASP A 938 12.64 42.73 9.64
CA ASP A 938 13.31 43.12 8.40
C ASP A 938 12.89 42.22 7.22
N LEU A 939 12.84 40.89 7.44
CA LEU A 939 12.40 39.93 6.41
C LEU A 939 10.92 40.10 6.06
N ALA A 940 10.07 40.39 7.06
CA ALA A 940 8.67 40.67 6.82
C ALA A 940 8.49 41.97 6.00
N GLU A 941 9.31 42.99 6.24
CA GLU A 941 9.30 44.23 5.45
C GLU A 941 9.77 44.00 4.00
N GLU A 942 10.83 43.20 3.80
CA GLU A 942 11.33 42.83 2.46
C GLU A 942 10.26 42.09 1.65
N ALA A 943 9.58 41.11 2.27
CA ALA A 943 8.52 40.33 1.64
C ALA A 943 7.31 41.18 1.23
N ASP A 944 6.99 42.21 2.00
CA ASP A 944 5.87 43.13 1.78
C ASP A 944 6.14 44.19 0.68
N SER A 945 7.37 44.28 0.17
CA SER A 945 7.75 45.24 -0.88
C SER A 945 7.36 44.75 -2.29
N ASP A 946 6.93 45.67 -3.17
CA ASP A 946 6.44 45.39 -4.55
C ASP A 946 7.50 44.79 -5.52
N HIS A 947 8.69 44.42 -5.02
CA HIS A 947 9.85 44.00 -5.83
C HIS A 947 10.48 42.67 -5.41
N SER A 948 9.81 41.81 -4.65
CA SER A 948 10.41 40.54 -4.24
C SER A 948 10.42 39.52 -5.39
N LYS A 949 11.59 39.31 -6.00
CA LYS A 949 11.91 38.11 -6.83
C LYS A 949 12.23 36.88 -5.97
N ARG A 950 12.18 37.02 -4.64
CA ARG A 950 12.66 36.02 -3.67
C ARG A 950 11.49 35.17 -3.19
N HIS A 951 11.68 33.86 -3.21
CA HIS A 951 10.73 32.88 -2.67
C HIS A 951 10.58 33.06 -1.16
N TRP A 952 9.34 33.20 -0.69
CA TRP A 952 8.99 33.44 0.71
C TRP A 952 7.81 32.54 1.09
N LEU A 953 7.99 31.69 2.11
CA LEU A 953 7.02 30.66 2.47
C LEU A 953 5.84 31.16 3.30
N TRP A 954 6.06 32.26 4.02
CA TRP A 954 5.15 32.71 5.05
C TRP A 954 4.18 33.73 4.47
N PRO A 955 2.97 33.89 5.02
CA PRO A 955 2.03 34.91 4.55
C PRO A 955 2.69 36.31 4.48
N SER A 956 2.32 37.11 3.48
CA SER A 956 2.83 38.48 3.19
C SER A 956 2.30 39.55 4.17
N THR A 957 2.31 39.18 5.44
CA THR A 957 2.16 40.00 6.65
C THR A 957 2.66 39.09 7.76
N GLY A 958 3.85 39.34 8.32
CA GLY A 958 4.42 38.52 9.39
C GLY A 958 3.49 38.41 10.61
N GLU A 959 2.68 37.36 10.68
CA GLU A 959 1.72 37.12 11.77
C GLU A 959 2.35 36.31 12.91
N VAL A 960 3.47 36.81 13.45
CA VAL A 960 3.84 36.60 14.86
C VAL A 960 4.36 37.94 15.41
N VAL A 961 3.43 38.89 15.56
CA VAL A 961 3.61 40.15 16.32
C VAL A 961 4.53 41.21 15.67
N TRP A 962 4.09 41.81 14.54
CA TRP A 962 4.64 43.10 14.05
C TRP A 962 3.67 44.27 14.26
N GLN A 963 4.18 45.41 14.70
CA GLN A 963 3.37 46.59 15.08
C GLN A 963 2.79 47.33 13.86
N GLY A 964 3.49 47.33 12.72
CA GLY A 964 3.03 47.98 11.49
C GLY A 964 1.93 47.22 10.74
N VAL A 965 1.69 45.93 11.04
CA VAL A 965 0.52 45.17 10.52
C VAL A 965 -0.77 45.84 10.98
N PHE A 966 -0.81 46.30 12.22
CA PHE A 966 -1.97 47.00 12.78
C PHE A 966 -2.31 48.27 11.98
N GLU A 967 -1.28 49.00 11.53
CA GLU A 967 -1.45 50.22 10.73
C GLU A 967 -1.84 49.93 9.29
N LYS A 968 -1.26 48.91 8.64
CA LYS A 968 -1.66 48.46 7.29
C LYS A 968 -3.07 47.89 7.25
N GLU A 969 -3.45 47.02 8.20
CA GLU A 969 -4.83 46.51 8.34
C GLU A 969 -5.82 47.65 8.57
N ARG A 970 -5.46 48.64 9.40
CA ARG A 970 -6.26 49.85 9.62
C ARG A 970 -6.45 50.66 8.34
N ASN A 971 -5.39 50.82 7.52
CA ASN A 971 -5.43 51.53 6.25
C ASN A 971 -6.25 50.80 5.18
N LEU A 972 -6.08 49.48 5.06
CA LEU A 972 -6.89 48.64 4.15
C LEU A 972 -8.37 48.67 4.54
N ARG A 973 -8.68 48.63 5.84
CA ARG A 973 -10.04 48.76 6.39
C ARG A 973 -10.66 50.13 6.10
N ASN A 974 -9.88 51.21 6.17
CA ASN A 974 -10.34 52.54 5.78
C ASN A 974 -10.70 52.60 4.29
N ARG A 975 -9.82 52.06 3.42
CA ARG A 975 -10.10 51.97 1.97
C ARG A 975 -11.32 51.11 1.66
N GLN A 976 -11.51 49.97 2.35
CA GLN A 976 -12.69 49.12 2.17
C GLN A 976 -13.97 49.78 2.69
N LYS A 977 -13.92 50.48 3.83
CA LYS A 977 -15.05 51.27 4.35
C LYS A 977 -15.44 52.40 3.38
N GLU A 978 -14.46 53.07 2.79
CA GLU A 978 -14.69 54.09 1.76
C GLU A 978 -15.33 53.49 0.50
N LYS A 979 -14.81 52.37 -0.01
CA LYS A 979 -15.43 51.63 -1.14
C LYS A 979 -16.86 51.21 -0.83
N ARG A 980 -17.15 50.70 0.38
CA ARG A 980 -18.51 50.33 0.81
C ARG A 980 -19.43 51.56 0.91
N LYS A 981 -18.93 52.69 1.41
CA LYS A 981 -19.68 53.96 1.42
C LYS A 981 -19.97 54.45 0.00
N GLN A 982 -19.02 54.31 -0.92
CA GLN A 982 -19.17 54.69 -2.33
C GLN A 982 -20.20 53.81 -3.04
N LEU A 983 -20.11 52.48 -2.88
CA LEU A 983 -21.08 51.51 -3.41
C LEU A 983 -22.48 51.69 -2.81
N SER A 984 -22.59 52.02 -1.52
CA SER A 984 -23.87 52.32 -0.87
C SER A 984 -24.48 53.62 -1.41
N LYS A 985 -23.67 54.68 -1.58
CA LYS A 985 -24.09 55.94 -2.22
C LYS A 985 -24.54 55.71 -3.67
N GLU A 986 -23.81 54.90 -4.44
CA GLU A 986 -24.22 54.52 -5.80
C GLU A 986 -25.50 53.70 -5.82
N LYS A 987 -25.67 52.74 -4.89
CA LYS A 987 -26.90 51.95 -4.76
C LYS A 987 -28.09 52.85 -4.40
N LEU A 988 -27.91 53.80 -3.49
CA LEU A 988 -28.90 54.83 -3.16
C LEU A 988 -29.22 55.74 -4.36
N ALA A 989 -28.22 56.14 -5.13
CA ALA A 989 -28.42 56.90 -6.36
C ALA A 989 -29.18 56.08 -7.44
N ARG A 990 -28.88 54.79 -7.58
CA ARG A 990 -29.61 53.86 -8.47
C ARG A 990 -31.06 53.66 -8.01
N MET A 991 -31.32 53.55 -6.71
CA MET A 991 -32.69 53.44 -6.17
C MET A 991 -33.48 54.75 -6.30
N LYS A 992 -32.84 55.91 -6.09
CA LYS A 992 -33.47 57.23 -6.34
C LYS A 992 -33.82 57.43 -7.81
N LYS A 993 -33.00 56.91 -8.74
CA LYS A 993 -33.30 56.90 -10.20
C LYS A 993 -34.38 55.90 -10.61
N ARG A 994 -34.80 54.96 -9.74
CA ARG A 994 -35.82 53.93 -10.03
C ARG A 994 -37.24 54.29 -9.55
N HIS A 995 -37.51 55.52 -9.11
CA HIS A 995 -38.86 55.96 -8.79
C HIS A 995 -39.68 56.19 -10.06
N GLY A 996 -40.33 55.13 -10.55
CA GLY A 996 -41.23 55.22 -11.70
C GLY A 996 -41.76 53.88 -12.23
N GLN A 997 -42.10 52.90 -11.39
CA GLN A 997 -42.89 51.74 -11.84
C GLN A 997 -43.95 51.37 -10.79
N LYS A 998 -45.23 51.46 -11.16
CA LYS A 998 -46.41 51.10 -10.36
C LYS A 998 -46.50 49.58 -10.18
N ALA A 999 -46.82 49.13 -8.96
CA ALA A 999 -46.99 47.72 -8.62
C ALA A 999 -48.27 47.12 -9.25
N ILE A 1000 -48.14 45.94 -9.86
CA ILE A 1000 -49.25 45.13 -10.37
C ILE A 1000 -49.49 43.94 -9.42
N GLY A 1001 -50.71 43.87 -8.89
CA GLY A 1001 -51.49 42.65 -8.59
C GLY A 1001 -50.93 41.62 -7.58
N LYS A 1002 -51.54 41.57 -6.39
CA LYS A 1002 -51.43 40.44 -5.43
C LYS A 1002 -52.11 39.18 -6.01
N TYR A 1003 -51.37 38.06 -6.05
CA TYR A 1003 -51.93 36.72 -6.25
C TYR A 1003 -52.31 36.13 -4.88
N VAL A 1004 -53.56 35.68 -4.73
CA VAL A 1004 -54.13 35.08 -3.51
C VAL A 1004 -54.17 33.55 -3.71
N LYS A 1005 -53.62 32.78 -2.76
CA LYS A 1005 -53.72 31.31 -2.74
C LYS A 1005 -55.11 30.87 -2.24
N PRO A 1006 -55.73 29.81 -2.80
CA PRO A 1006 -56.94 29.20 -2.24
C PRO A 1006 -56.63 28.34 -0.98
N PRO A 1007 -57.60 28.17 -0.06
CA PRO A 1007 -57.41 27.44 1.19
C PRO A 1007 -57.49 25.90 1.01
N PRO A 1008 -56.88 25.11 1.92
CA PRO A 1008 -56.91 23.65 1.89
C PRO A 1008 -58.21 23.05 2.44
N GLU A 1009 -58.65 21.94 1.85
CA GLU A 1009 -59.81 21.14 2.24
C GLU A 1009 -59.56 20.30 3.51
N ASP A 1010 -60.62 20.18 4.31
CA ASP A 1010 -60.67 19.64 5.66
C ASP A 1010 -60.46 18.12 5.74
N ILE A 1011 -59.63 17.68 6.70
CA ILE A 1011 -59.57 16.28 7.15
C ILE A 1011 -60.40 16.17 8.43
N GLU A 1012 -61.50 15.41 8.35
CA GLU A 1012 -62.33 14.99 9.46
C GLU A 1012 -61.54 14.13 10.46
N ILE A 1013 -61.52 14.53 11.73
CA ILE A 1013 -61.27 13.64 12.87
C ILE A 1013 -62.44 13.77 13.83
N SER A 1014 -63.26 12.73 13.86
CA SER A 1014 -64.30 12.48 14.85
C SER A 1014 -63.68 11.97 16.15
N ASN A 1015 -63.82 12.74 17.23
CA ASN A 1015 -63.50 12.33 18.60
C ASN A 1015 -64.74 11.73 19.26
N THR A 1016 -64.62 10.50 19.75
CA THR A 1016 -65.53 9.93 20.75
C THR A 1016 -65.11 10.35 22.15
N THR A 1017 -66.13 10.71 22.92
CA THR A 1017 -66.16 11.25 24.28
C THR A 1017 -65.59 10.33 25.36
N MET A 1018 -64.95 10.94 26.38
CA MET A 1018 -65.37 10.82 27.79
C MET A 1018 -64.61 11.84 28.64
N PHE A 1019 -65.30 12.90 29.03
CA PHE A 1019 -64.97 13.74 30.19
C PHE A 1019 -65.95 13.38 31.31
N THR A 1020 -65.42 12.98 32.46
CA THR A 1020 -66.06 13.12 33.76
C THR A 1020 -65.57 14.43 34.39
N SER A 1021 -66.50 15.40 34.56
CA SER A 1021 -66.44 16.55 35.50
C SER A 1021 -65.24 17.53 35.43
N ARG A 1022 -65.37 18.86 35.48
CA ARG A 1022 -66.27 19.69 36.29
C ARG A 1022 -66.23 21.14 35.76
N LYS A 1023 -67.44 21.68 35.56
CA LYS A 1023 -67.91 23.07 35.36
C LYS A 1023 -67.30 23.92 34.24
#